data_AF-A0A7X9MU00-F1
#
_entry.id   AF-A0A7X9MU00-F1
#
_cell.length_a   1.000
_cell.length_b   1.000
_cell.length_c   1.000
_cell.angle_alpha   90.00
_cell.angle_beta   90.00
_cell.angle_gamma   90.00
#
_symmetry.space_group_name_H-M   'P 1'
#
loop_
_entity.id
_entity.type
_entity.pdbx_description
1 polymer ?
#
loop_
_entity_poly.entity_id
_entity_poly.type
_entity_poly.pdbx_seq_one_letter_code
_entity_poly.pdbx_strand_id
1 'polypeptide(L)'
;MLSRVADSLYWMSRNFERAEQNARILDVHLTQMVETSSDESFKETQWKLLYEACSTLDELEALENKKNSKEEDLIFYLALSHENPNSVFNCVRIARENARVCRDHIPNELFEVWNDVFLYTKDAQNIPYSLQNMRLFLSQIKKASFTIQGIIESNMSRGIAYHMMKIGNWLERAEKTARILNVVCEHTSEAELSYKRDEYYAWLSALRMLNGYEAYLKVNRPKMDPRTILAFLIVDETFPRSIHYNMNSVQNAIDNLGGHKAKHSEKLHYLLQRLHQDFDEMTIQELDSEEMMEFLNRFQNQCNEIGQTFSETYYLIEPVSTSSTLHIQVQTQSDNDWMSGSQVSNNEKASSLKYKIEHTNIFDYETMVDQSMNSIRLKPRTDECQRLLSYRAEINPVALTKEHVDIWGNTVESFFIADHHRHLEVKTTSIVSIQRSPWVHRIDYSPEMYAIFHSNLFRSHYLAYLSNTAYTYLTPEQIEKVDNEIGEMVNPVKYSIDLMGYLFNHFTYDGSSTTVTTKAIESFDLKKGVCQDISHVMLGVLRTKNIPARYVSGYLYVGENSALVGDAASHAWVEVMVPGIGWVGLDPTNNVEALENHIRVGVGRDYNDVSPVQGVYRGGSHSLDVKVSVSLIEQ
;
A
#
# COMPACT_ATOMS: atom_id res chain seq x y z
N MET A 1 -14.05 -5.21 -18.88
CA MET A 1 -13.28 -5.50 -17.64
C MET A 1 -12.73 -6.92 -17.77
N LEU A 2 -11.42 -7.13 -17.58
CA LEU A 2 -10.83 -8.47 -17.59
C LEU A 2 -11.30 -9.25 -16.34
N SER A 3 -11.51 -10.58 -16.41
CA SER A 3 -12.05 -11.33 -15.26
C SER A 3 -11.16 -11.25 -14.01
N ARG A 4 -9.84 -11.14 -14.20
CA ARG A 4 -8.89 -10.89 -13.11
C ARG A 4 -9.11 -9.56 -12.38
N VAL A 5 -9.60 -8.53 -13.08
CA VAL A 5 -9.94 -7.24 -12.43
C VAL A 5 -11.25 -7.36 -11.65
N ALA A 6 -12.22 -8.10 -12.19
CA ALA A 6 -13.46 -8.42 -11.48
C ALA A 6 -13.16 -9.13 -10.15
N ASP A 7 -12.31 -10.14 -10.24
CA ASP A 7 -11.85 -10.99 -9.15
C ASP A 7 -11.19 -10.18 -8.05
N SER A 8 -10.21 -9.36 -8.43
CA SER A 8 -9.55 -8.47 -7.50
C SER A 8 -10.54 -7.49 -6.86
N LEU A 9 -11.44 -6.85 -7.61
CA LEU A 9 -12.39 -5.90 -7.03
C LEU A 9 -13.35 -6.56 -6.01
N TYR A 10 -13.84 -7.76 -6.33
CA TYR A 10 -14.72 -8.53 -5.46
C TYR A 10 -14.02 -8.95 -4.17
N TRP A 11 -12.89 -9.66 -4.27
CA TRP A 11 -12.17 -10.18 -3.11
C TRP A 11 -11.55 -9.09 -2.26
N MET A 12 -11.12 -7.99 -2.87
CA MET A 12 -10.63 -6.81 -2.18
C MET A 12 -11.66 -6.25 -1.21
N SER A 13 -12.87 -5.99 -1.71
CA SER A 13 -13.93 -5.40 -0.91
C SER A 13 -14.42 -6.38 0.15
N ARG A 14 -14.62 -7.64 -0.24
CA ARG A 14 -15.04 -8.73 0.64
C ARG A 14 -14.08 -8.95 1.82
N ASN A 15 -12.77 -9.03 1.57
CA ASN A 15 -11.77 -9.20 2.63
C ASN A 15 -11.66 -7.97 3.52
N PHE A 16 -11.80 -6.77 2.97
CA PHE A 16 -11.75 -5.57 3.81
C PHE A 16 -12.97 -5.47 4.74
N GLU A 17 -14.15 -5.83 4.24
CA GLU A 17 -15.36 -5.95 5.06
C GLU A 17 -15.19 -6.99 6.18
N ARG A 18 -14.57 -8.15 5.88
CA ARG A 18 -14.18 -9.15 6.88
C ARG A 18 -13.25 -8.59 7.95
N ALA A 19 -12.23 -7.83 7.55
CA ALA A 19 -11.29 -7.21 8.47
C ALA A 19 -11.98 -6.27 9.46
N GLU A 20 -12.92 -5.43 9.00
CA GLU A 20 -13.66 -4.52 9.86
C GLU A 20 -14.57 -5.26 10.84
N GLN A 21 -15.29 -6.28 10.37
CA GLN A 21 -16.17 -7.08 11.21
C GLN A 21 -15.38 -7.85 12.26
N ASN A 22 -14.28 -8.50 11.89
CA ASN A 22 -13.39 -9.17 12.85
C ASN A 22 -12.84 -8.17 13.87
N ALA A 23 -12.44 -6.97 13.43
CA ALA A 23 -11.96 -5.94 14.33
C ALA A 23 -13.05 -5.48 15.33
N ARG A 24 -14.30 -5.43 14.89
CA ARG A 24 -15.44 -5.06 15.72
C ARG A 24 -15.82 -6.14 16.72
N ILE A 25 -15.83 -7.40 16.31
CA ILE A 25 -16.10 -8.54 17.19
C ILE A 25 -15.04 -8.59 18.29
N LEU A 26 -13.76 -8.45 17.92
CA LEU A 26 -12.65 -8.39 18.87
C LEU A 26 -12.78 -7.19 19.84
N ASP A 27 -13.11 -5.99 19.37
CA ASP A 27 -13.24 -4.81 20.26
C ASP A 27 -14.42 -4.94 21.24
N VAL A 28 -15.53 -5.54 20.81
CA VAL A 28 -16.65 -5.87 21.71
C VAL A 28 -16.20 -6.90 22.74
N HIS A 29 -15.52 -7.97 22.33
CA HIS A 29 -14.99 -8.98 23.23
C HIS A 29 -14.04 -8.38 24.27
N LEU A 30 -13.06 -7.57 23.85
CA LEU A 30 -12.13 -6.89 24.75
C LEU A 30 -12.84 -5.97 25.75
N THR A 31 -13.93 -5.32 25.33
CA THR A 31 -14.73 -4.49 26.23
C THR A 31 -15.44 -5.36 27.28
N GLN A 32 -15.98 -6.51 26.87
CA GLN A 32 -16.69 -7.41 27.78
C GLN A 32 -15.77 -8.15 28.75
N MET A 33 -14.55 -8.50 28.34
CA MET A 33 -13.56 -9.08 29.25
C MET A 33 -13.28 -8.17 30.47
N VAL A 34 -13.39 -6.85 30.30
CA VAL A 34 -13.25 -5.88 31.39
C VAL A 34 -14.52 -5.80 32.24
N GLU A 35 -15.69 -5.99 31.63
CA GLU A 35 -17.00 -5.89 32.28
C GLU A 35 -17.40 -7.16 33.06
N THR A 36 -16.88 -8.34 32.67
CA THR A 36 -17.31 -9.64 33.21
C THR A 36 -16.13 -10.41 33.83
N SER A 37 -15.99 -10.36 35.16
CA SER A 37 -14.84 -10.93 35.86
C SER A 37 -15.09 -12.25 36.62
N SER A 38 -16.25 -12.91 36.50
CA SER A 38 -16.59 -14.00 37.44
C SER A 38 -17.53 -15.13 36.97
N ASP A 39 -17.81 -15.29 35.66
CA ASP A 39 -18.67 -16.39 35.18
C ASP A 39 -17.98 -17.20 34.06
N GLU A 40 -17.75 -18.51 34.29
CA GLU A 40 -17.02 -19.39 33.37
C GLU A 40 -17.87 -19.80 32.15
N SER A 41 -19.18 -19.99 32.33
CA SER A 41 -20.12 -20.34 31.25
C SER A 41 -20.20 -19.25 30.19
N PHE A 42 -20.30 -18.00 30.64
CA PHE A 42 -20.34 -16.83 29.76
C PHE A 42 -19.05 -16.64 28.95
N LYS A 43 -17.89 -16.98 29.53
CA LYS A 43 -16.60 -16.92 28.82
C LYS A 43 -16.52 -17.93 27.68
N GLU A 44 -16.99 -19.16 27.90
CA GLU A 44 -16.92 -20.22 26.88
C GLU A 44 -17.73 -19.84 25.62
N THR A 45 -18.93 -19.29 25.81
CA THR A 45 -19.76 -18.78 24.71
C THR A 45 -19.11 -17.64 23.94
N GLN A 46 -18.47 -16.71 24.65
CA GLN A 46 -17.79 -15.58 24.02
C GLN A 46 -16.64 -16.03 23.13
N TRP A 47 -15.89 -17.04 23.57
CA TRP A 47 -14.83 -17.64 22.76
C TRP A 47 -15.39 -18.43 21.58
N LYS A 48 -16.48 -19.19 21.76
CA LYS A 48 -17.17 -19.87 20.66
C LYS A 48 -17.60 -18.89 19.56
N LEU A 49 -18.19 -17.75 19.93
CA LEU A 49 -18.56 -16.70 18.97
C LEU A 49 -17.33 -16.13 18.25
N LEU A 50 -16.24 -15.86 18.96
CA LEU A 50 -15.00 -15.40 18.33
C LEU A 50 -14.47 -16.41 17.33
N TYR A 51 -14.47 -17.69 17.69
CA TYR A 51 -13.94 -18.76 16.87
C TYR A 51 -14.79 -18.98 15.63
N GLU A 52 -16.10 -19.16 15.78
CA GLU A 52 -17.00 -19.36 14.64
C GLU A 52 -17.03 -18.11 13.75
N ALA A 53 -17.05 -16.91 14.33
CA ALA A 53 -17.08 -15.70 13.53
C ALA A 53 -15.75 -15.42 12.84
N CYS A 54 -14.60 -15.61 13.48
CA CYS A 54 -13.30 -15.16 12.96
C CYS A 54 -12.43 -16.26 12.34
N SER A 55 -12.85 -17.53 12.37
CA SER A 55 -12.10 -18.66 11.78
C SER A 55 -12.97 -19.55 10.88
N THR A 56 -12.33 -20.43 10.12
CA THR A 56 -12.98 -21.49 9.34
C THR A 56 -13.11 -22.79 10.14
N LEU A 57 -14.04 -23.66 9.76
CA LEU A 57 -14.29 -24.95 10.42
C LEU A 57 -13.02 -25.81 10.60
N ASP A 58 -12.13 -25.84 9.60
CA ASP A 58 -10.87 -26.61 9.67
C ASP A 58 -9.83 -25.99 10.63
N GLU A 59 -9.93 -24.69 10.93
CA GLU A 59 -9.03 -23.96 11.82
C GLU A 59 -9.50 -23.97 13.28
N LEU A 60 -10.80 -24.21 13.50
CA LEU A 60 -11.38 -24.44 14.84
C LEU A 60 -10.64 -25.59 15.55
N GLU A 61 -10.37 -26.70 14.86
CA GLU A 61 -9.63 -27.84 15.43
C GLU A 61 -8.19 -27.49 15.82
N ALA A 62 -7.53 -26.62 15.05
CA ALA A 62 -6.19 -26.13 15.36
C ALA A 62 -6.18 -25.15 16.56
N LEU A 63 -7.24 -24.36 16.70
CA LEU A 63 -7.48 -23.45 17.83
C LEU A 63 -7.89 -24.19 19.10
N GLU A 64 -8.65 -25.28 18.99
CA GLU A 64 -8.99 -26.14 20.13
C GLU A 64 -7.75 -26.79 20.75
N ASN A 65 -6.75 -27.15 19.93
CA ASN A 65 -5.45 -27.62 20.41
C ASN A 65 -4.63 -26.52 21.13
N LYS A 66 -4.97 -25.24 20.91
CA LYS A 66 -4.41 -24.07 21.61
C LYS A 66 -5.29 -23.58 22.78
N LYS A 67 -6.33 -24.33 23.22
CA LYS A 67 -7.21 -23.95 24.37
C LYS A 67 -6.47 -23.65 25.68
N ASN A 68 -5.22 -24.10 25.84
CA ASN A 68 -4.36 -23.81 27.00
C ASN A 68 -3.45 -22.57 26.82
N SER A 69 -3.55 -21.84 25.70
CA SER A 69 -2.80 -20.60 25.46
C SER A 69 -3.37 -19.43 26.26
N LYS A 70 -2.55 -18.40 26.50
CA LYS A 70 -3.02 -17.18 27.17
C LYS A 70 -4.03 -16.46 26.27
N GLU A 71 -5.05 -15.84 26.86
CA GLU A 71 -6.07 -15.06 26.13
C GLU A 71 -5.44 -14.00 25.20
N GLU A 72 -4.32 -13.41 25.62
CA GLU A 72 -3.52 -12.44 24.84
C GLU A 72 -2.99 -13.04 23.52
N ASP A 73 -2.52 -14.29 23.56
CA ASP A 73 -1.97 -14.98 22.39
C ASP A 73 -3.08 -15.29 21.37
N LEU A 74 -4.28 -15.61 21.85
CA LEU A 74 -5.46 -15.87 21.01
C LEU A 74 -5.96 -14.57 20.35
N ILE A 75 -6.03 -13.47 21.11
CA ILE A 75 -6.38 -12.16 20.55
C ILE A 75 -5.35 -11.73 19.51
N PHE A 76 -4.06 -11.93 19.78
CA PHE A 76 -3.01 -11.67 18.79
C PHE A 76 -3.15 -12.57 17.55
N TYR A 77 -3.49 -13.85 17.73
CA TYR A 77 -3.72 -14.78 16.63
C TYR A 77 -4.86 -14.34 15.71
N LEU A 78 -5.98 -13.89 16.27
CA LEU A 78 -7.13 -13.40 15.50
C LEU A 78 -6.91 -12.01 14.90
N ALA A 79 -6.10 -11.15 15.52
CA ALA A 79 -5.87 -9.79 15.06
C ALA A 79 -4.70 -9.68 14.06
N LEU A 80 -3.53 -10.25 14.39
CA LEU A 80 -2.25 -9.89 13.78
C LEU A 80 -1.44 -11.09 13.26
N SER A 81 -1.82 -12.33 13.55
CA SER A 81 -1.03 -13.50 13.12
C SER A 81 -1.06 -13.72 11.60
N HIS A 82 0.09 -14.12 11.06
CA HIS A 82 0.23 -14.58 9.67
C HIS A 82 -0.34 -15.98 9.45
N GLU A 83 -0.40 -16.81 10.51
CA GLU A 83 -0.88 -18.20 10.43
C GLU A 83 -2.40 -18.28 10.19
N ASN A 84 -3.14 -17.26 10.62
CA ASN A 84 -4.59 -17.19 10.45
C ASN A 84 -4.92 -16.39 9.16
N PRO A 85 -5.41 -17.03 8.09
CA PRO A 85 -5.82 -16.35 6.85
C PRO A 85 -6.91 -15.30 7.07
N ASN A 86 -7.78 -15.51 8.08
CA ASN A 86 -8.86 -14.62 8.46
C ASN A 86 -8.45 -13.60 9.54
N SER A 87 -7.17 -13.50 9.90
CA SER A 87 -6.72 -12.44 10.80
C SER A 87 -7.01 -11.06 10.20
N VAL A 88 -7.27 -10.07 11.05
CA VAL A 88 -7.49 -8.69 10.59
C VAL A 88 -6.33 -8.22 9.72
N PHE A 89 -5.09 -8.55 10.10
CA PHE A 89 -3.90 -8.30 9.30
C PHE A 89 -3.95 -8.96 7.91
N ASN A 90 -4.22 -10.26 7.83
CA ASN A 90 -4.22 -10.97 6.55
C ASN A 90 -5.35 -10.52 5.63
N CYS A 91 -6.52 -10.23 6.18
CA CYS A 91 -7.65 -9.68 5.44
C CYS A 91 -7.29 -8.30 4.82
N VAL A 92 -6.66 -7.41 5.60
CA VAL A 92 -6.17 -6.11 5.09
C VAL A 92 -5.09 -6.31 4.02
N ARG A 93 -4.16 -7.24 4.23
CA ARG A 93 -3.11 -7.56 3.26
C ARG A 93 -3.71 -8.02 1.92
N ILE A 94 -4.68 -8.93 1.95
CA ILE A 94 -5.38 -9.42 0.74
C ILE A 94 -6.14 -8.28 0.06
N ALA A 95 -6.81 -7.43 0.83
CA ALA A 95 -7.49 -6.27 0.28
C ALA A 95 -6.52 -5.33 -0.44
N ARG A 96 -5.40 -4.97 0.20
CA ARG A 96 -4.37 -4.10 -0.37
C ARG A 96 -3.72 -4.69 -1.63
N GLU A 97 -3.41 -5.99 -1.63
CA GLU A 97 -2.81 -6.63 -2.80
C GLU A 97 -3.77 -6.67 -3.99
N ASN A 98 -5.06 -6.96 -3.76
CA ASN A 98 -6.06 -6.90 -4.82
C ASN A 98 -6.28 -5.47 -5.32
N ALA A 99 -6.25 -4.48 -4.43
CA ALA A 99 -6.31 -3.06 -4.79
C ALA A 99 -5.18 -2.62 -5.71
N ARG A 100 -3.97 -3.17 -5.50
CA ARG A 100 -2.81 -2.95 -6.37
C ARG A 100 -3.05 -3.49 -7.78
N VAL A 101 -3.74 -4.64 -7.91
CA VAL A 101 -4.06 -5.26 -9.21
C VAL A 101 -5.14 -4.49 -9.96
N CYS A 102 -6.15 -3.97 -9.27
CA CYS A 102 -7.26 -3.23 -9.89
C CYS A 102 -7.09 -1.70 -9.80
N ARG A 103 -5.85 -1.20 -9.70
CA ARG A 103 -5.53 0.20 -9.41
C ARG A 103 -6.19 1.21 -10.35
N ASP A 104 -6.33 0.84 -11.63
CA ASP A 104 -6.93 1.67 -12.68
C ASP A 104 -8.47 1.78 -12.58
N HIS A 105 -9.10 0.96 -11.72
CA HIS A 105 -10.56 0.85 -11.58
C HIS A 105 -11.07 1.42 -10.25
N ILE A 106 -10.17 1.87 -9.37
CA ILE A 106 -10.49 2.46 -8.07
C ILE A 106 -9.91 3.87 -7.96
N PRO A 107 -10.55 4.78 -7.20
CA PRO A 107 -10.01 6.11 -6.94
C PRO A 107 -8.63 6.05 -6.27
N ASN A 108 -7.77 7.04 -6.54
CA ASN A 108 -6.45 7.13 -5.92
C ASN A 108 -6.52 7.18 -4.39
N GLU A 109 -7.45 7.99 -3.88
CA GLU A 109 -7.71 8.14 -2.45
C GLU A 109 -8.10 6.80 -1.80
N LEU A 110 -8.84 5.94 -2.52
CA LEU A 110 -9.25 4.64 -2.00
C LEU A 110 -8.04 3.72 -1.81
N PHE A 111 -7.12 3.71 -2.76
CA PHE A 111 -5.89 2.94 -2.67
C PHE A 111 -4.95 3.47 -1.59
N GLU A 112 -4.81 4.80 -1.47
CA GLU A 112 -4.01 5.45 -0.43
C GLU A 112 -4.44 4.98 0.96
N VAL A 113 -5.75 5.05 1.26
CA VAL A 113 -6.26 4.62 2.58
C VAL A 113 -5.97 3.13 2.85
N TRP A 114 -6.13 2.24 1.88
CA TRP A 114 -5.77 0.83 2.09
C TRP A 114 -4.28 0.60 2.26
N ASN A 115 -3.46 1.33 1.54
CA ASN A 115 -2.01 1.24 1.69
C ASN A 115 -1.59 1.75 3.08
N ASP A 116 -2.14 2.85 3.55
CA ASP A 116 -1.88 3.41 4.89
C ASP A 116 -2.29 2.44 5.99
N VAL A 117 -3.47 1.81 5.86
CA VAL A 117 -3.95 0.82 6.83
C VAL A 117 -3.06 -0.42 6.84
N PHE A 118 -2.59 -0.86 5.67
CA PHE A 118 -1.66 -1.99 5.58
C PHE A 118 -0.30 -1.69 6.21
N LEU A 119 0.25 -0.48 6.02
CA LEU A 119 1.48 -0.08 6.68
C LEU A 119 1.28 0.01 8.20
N TYR A 120 0.16 0.59 8.63
CA TYR A 120 -0.21 0.64 10.04
C TYR A 120 -0.34 -0.75 10.67
N THR A 121 -0.95 -1.72 9.98
CA THR A 121 -1.07 -3.08 10.51
C THR A 121 0.28 -3.79 10.59
N LYS A 122 1.18 -3.54 9.64
CA LYS A 122 2.56 -4.06 9.66
C LYS A 122 3.36 -3.48 10.82
N ASP A 123 3.23 -2.19 11.10
CA ASP A 123 3.88 -1.57 12.25
C ASP A 123 3.32 -2.12 13.57
N ALA A 124 2.00 -2.33 13.65
CA ALA A 124 1.35 -2.88 14.83
C ALA A 124 1.82 -4.30 15.21
N GLN A 125 2.31 -5.10 14.24
CA GLN A 125 2.90 -6.41 14.51
C GLN A 125 4.23 -6.34 15.30
N ASN A 126 4.96 -5.23 15.17
CA ASN A 126 6.27 -5.05 15.81
C ASN A 126 6.16 -4.39 17.20
N ILE A 127 4.98 -3.91 17.57
CA ILE A 127 4.72 -3.26 18.86
C ILE A 127 4.39 -4.34 19.90
N PRO A 128 4.99 -4.31 21.10
CA PRO A 128 4.65 -5.23 22.17
C PRO A 128 3.14 -5.21 22.48
N TYR A 129 2.58 -6.40 22.69
CA TYR A 129 1.17 -6.55 23.03
C TYR A 129 0.83 -5.75 24.29
N SER A 130 -0.21 -4.94 24.18
CA SER A 130 -0.93 -4.38 25.32
C SER A 130 -2.39 -4.22 24.95
N LEU A 131 -3.29 -4.35 25.93
CA LEU A 131 -4.73 -4.16 25.71
C LEU A 131 -5.03 -2.79 25.08
N GLN A 132 -4.32 -1.74 25.52
CA GLN A 132 -4.47 -0.39 24.98
C GLN A 132 -4.06 -0.32 23.51
N ASN A 133 -2.89 -0.86 23.15
CA ASN A 133 -2.41 -0.86 21.77
C ASN A 133 -3.35 -1.67 20.87
N MET A 134 -3.86 -2.80 21.35
CA MET A 134 -4.81 -3.63 20.61
C MET A 134 -6.12 -2.88 20.34
N ARG A 135 -6.69 -2.21 21.35
CA ARG A 135 -7.91 -1.41 21.13
C ARG A 135 -7.69 -0.23 20.19
N LEU A 136 -6.54 0.43 20.26
CA LEU A 136 -6.17 1.48 19.31
C LEU A 136 -6.08 0.91 17.89
N PHE A 137 -5.44 -0.25 17.71
CA PHE A 137 -5.36 -0.95 16.44
C PHE A 137 -6.74 -1.25 15.85
N LEU A 138 -7.62 -1.91 16.62
CA LEU A 138 -8.98 -2.24 16.17
C LEU A 138 -9.81 -0.98 15.86
N SER A 139 -9.63 0.09 16.63
CA SER A 139 -10.27 1.38 16.37
C SER A 139 -9.84 1.98 15.03
N GLN A 140 -8.55 1.90 14.70
CA GLN A 140 -8.05 2.41 13.42
C GLN A 140 -8.59 1.61 12.23
N ILE A 141 -8.70 0.28 12.33
CA ILE A 141 -9.32 -0.53 11.27
C ILE A 141 -10.78 -0.13 11.02
N LYS A 142 -11.56 0.09 12.09
CA LYS A 142 -12.95 0.56 11.97
C LYS A 142 -13.05 1.96 11.33
N LYS A 143 -12.19 2.90 11.75
CA LYS A 143 -12.14 4.26 11.17
C LYS A 143 -11.76 4.25 9.70
N ALA A 144 -10.80 3.41 9.33
CA ALA A 144 -10.42 3.23 7.95
C ALA A 144 -11.61 2.75 7.11
N SER A 145 -12.37 1.77 7.61
CA SER A 145 -13.56 1.28 6.92
C SER A 145 -14.59 2.36 6.61
N PHE A 146 -14.89 3.23 7.58
CA PHE A 146 -15.77 4.37 7.32
C PHE A 146 -15.20 5.34 6.28
N THR A 147 -13.88 5.55 6.29
CA THR A 147 -13.21 6.42 5.32
C THR A 147 -13.29 5.83 3.91
N ILE A 148 -12.97 4.54 3.76
CA ILE A 148 -13.05 3.78 2.51
C ILE A 148 -14.47 3.78 1.96
N GLN A 149 -15.47 3.51 2.81
CA GLN A 149 -16.87 3.58 2.41
C GLN A 149 -17.25 4.99 1.97
N GLY A 150 -16.82 6.03 2.69
CA GLY A 150 -17.04 7.42 2.31
C GLY A 150 -16.46 7.76 0.93
N ILE A 151 -15.25 7.27 0.62
CA ILE A 151 -14.60 7.47 -0.69
C ILE A 151 -15.35 6.73 -1.80
N ILE A 152 -15.72 5.46 -1.57
CA ILE A 152 -16.47 4.66 -2.54
C ILE A 152 -17.79 5.35 -2.89
N GLU A 153 -18.55 5.79 -1.89
CA GLU A 153 -19.85 6.42 -2.10
C GLU A 153 -19.73 7.84 -2.69
N SER A 154 -18.67 8.58 -2.39
CA SER A 154 -18.54 9.97 -2.85
C SER A 154 -17.87 10.10 -4.22
N ASN A 155 -16.89 9.25 -4.52
CA ASN A 155 -15.95 9.45 -5.63
C ASN A 155 -16.14 8.44 -6.79
N MET A 156 -16.61 7.22 -6.52
CA MET A 156 -16.72 6.20 -7.58
C MET A 156 -17.94 6.39 -8.47
N SER A 157 -17.77 6.24 -9.79
CA SER A 157 -18.89 6.09 -10.73
C SER A 157 -19.66 4.79 -10.46
N ARG A 158 -20.99 4.80 -10.61
CA ARG A 158 -21.89 3.65 -10.35
C ARG A 158 -21.90 2.69 -11.53
N GLY A 159 -20.70 2.27 -11.94
CA GLY A 159 -20.46 1.35 -13.03
C GLY A 159 -20.08 -0.04 -12.52
N ILE A 160 -19.55 -0.86 -13.43
CA ILE A 160 -19.22 -2.27 -13.17
C ILE A 160 -18.30 -2.45 -11.94
N ALA A 161 -17.26 -1.63 -11.81
CA ALA A 161 -16.32 -1.75 -10.71
C ALA A 161 -16.96 -1.51 -9.33
N TYR A 162 -17.84 -0.51 -9.25
CA TYR A 162 -18.60 -0.21 -8.03
C TYR A 162 -19.50 -1.39 -7.65
N HIS A 163 -20.31 -1.91 -8.59
CA HIS A 163 -21.20 -3.02 -8.30
C HIS A 163 -20.45 -4.30 -7.90
N MET A 164 -19.32 -4.60 -8.55
CA MET A 164 -18.48 -5.76 -8.22
C MET A 164 -17.96 -5.71 -6.78
N MET A 165 -17.48 -4.54 -6.33
CA MET A 165 -17.04 -4.34 -4.96
C MET A 165 -18.20 -4.45 -3.96
N LYS A 166 -19.32 -3.78 -4.26
CA LYS A 166 -20.45 -3.71 -3.35
C LYS A 166 -21.12 -5.08 -3.13
N ILE A 167 -21.20 -5.92 -4.17
CA ILE A 167 -21.68 -7.31 -4.03
C ILE A 167 -20.84 -8.09 -3.02
N GLY A 168 -19.50 -8.00 -3.13
CA GLY A 168 -18.60 -8.64 -2.16
C GLY A 168 -18.83 -8.15 -0.72
N ASN A 169 -19.03 -6.84 -0.53
CA ASN A 169 -19.33 -6.27 0.80
C ASN A 169 -20.66 -6.76 1.37
N TRP A 170 -21.74 -6.70 0.59
CA TRP A 170 -23.07 -7.05 1.08
C TRP A 170 -23.19 -8.55 1.36
N LEU A 171 -22.57 -9.40 0.54
CA LEU A 171 -22.50 -10.85 0.81
C LEU A 171 -21.74 -11.15 2.11
N GLU A 172 -20.58 -10.53 2.33
CA GLU A 172 -19.83 -10.71 3.58
C GLU A 172 -20.63 -10.21 4.80
N ARG A 173 -21.32 -9.07 4.67
CA ARG A 173 -22.19 -8.54 5.74
C ARG A 173 -23.32 -9.48 6.08
N ALA A 174 -24.04 -9.96 5.08
CA ALA A 174 -25.19 -10.82 5.30
C ALA A 174 -24.78 -12.15 5.94
N GLU A 175 -23.70 -12.76 5.43
CA GLU A 175 -23.14 -14.00 5.95
C GLU A 175 -22.68 -13.84 7.41
N LYS A 176 -21.95 -12.76 7.72
CA LYS A 176 -21.48 -12.50 9.08
C LYS A 176 -22.62 -12.23 10.06
N THR A 177 -23.64 -11.49 9.63
CA THR A 177 -24.85 -11.25 10.43
C THR A 177 -25.51 -12.59 10.78
N ALA A 178 -25.69 -13.47 9.79
CA ALA A 178 -26.29 -14.78 10.02
C ALA A 178 -25.45 -15.62 10.99
N ARG A 179 -24.11 -15.63 10.82
CA ARG A 179 -23.21 -16.39 11.67
C ARG A 179 -23.24 -15.92 13.14
N ILE A 180 -23.17 -14.61 13.38
CA ILE A 180 -23.26 -14.04 14.73
C ILE A 180 -24.60 -14.39 15.38
N LEU A 181 -25.71 -14.27 14.63
CA LEU A 181 -27.03 -14.61 15.14
C LEU A 181 -27.15 -16.09 15.50
N ASN A 182 -26.56 -16.99 14.70
CA ASN A 182 -26.61 -18.42 14.93
C ASN A 182 -26.02 -18.81 16.29
N VAL A 183 -24.80 -18.31 16.58
CA VAL A 183 -24.11 -18.60 17.86
C VAL A 183 -24.89 -18.04 19.05
N VAL A 184 -25.45 -16.85 18.91
CA VAL A 184 -26.22 -16.20 19.98
C VAL A 184 -27.54 -16.93 20.24
N CYS A 185 -28.21 -17.41 19.19
CA CYS A 185 -29.41 -18.24 19.29
C CYS A 185 -29.14 -19.58 19.97
N GLU A 186 -28.04 -20.26 19.61
CA GLU A 186 -27.63 -21.52 20.21
C GLU A 186 -27.41 -21.36 21.72
N HIS A 187 -26.63 -20.34 22.11
CA HIS A 187 -26.40 -20.05 23.53
C HIS A 187 -27.68 -19.71 24.31
N THR A 188 -28.57 -18.92 23.70
CA THR A 188 -29.84 -18.53 24.35
C THR A 188 -30.79 -19.72 24.49
N SER A 189 -30.66 -20.73 23.62
CA SER A 189 -31.47 -21.95 23.65
C SER A 189 -30.96 -22.96 24.69
N GLU A 190 -29.66 -23.01 24.93
CA GLU A 190 -29.02 -23.86 25.94
C GLU A 190 -29.07 -23.29 27.36
N ALA A 191 -29.31 -21.99 27.52
CA ALA A 191 -29.39 -21.33 28.81
C ALA A 191 -30.65 -21.77 29.59
N GLU A 192 -30.49 -22.52 30.68
CA GLU A 192 -31.57 -22.80 31.62
C GLU A 192 -32.19 -21.49 32.15
N LEU A 193 -33.50 -21.51 32.46
CA LEU A 193 -34.37 -20.40 32.95
C LEU A 193 -33.79 -19.52 34.09
N SER A 194 -32.66 -19.91 34.67
CA SER A 194 -31.92 -19.27 35.76
C SER A 194 -31.14 -18.00 35.36
N TYR A 195 -30.76 -17.82 34.10
CA TYR A 195 -29.78 -16.78 33.71
C TYR A 195 -30.28 -15.72 32.69
N LYS A 196 -31.42 -15.06 32.97
CA LYS A 196 -31.92 -13.90 32.17
C LYS A 196 -30.90 -12.76 31.98
N ARG A 197 -29.91 -12.68 32.87
CA ARG A 197 -28.86 -11.67 32.79
C ARG A 197 -27.89 -11.93 31.63
N ASP A 198 -27.63 -13.20 31.32
CA ASP A 198 -26.65 -13.59 30.29
C ASP A 198 -27.26 -13.44 28.90
N GLU A 199 -28.55 -13.75 28.76
CA GLU A 199 -29.34 -13.48 27.56
C GLU A 199 -29.29 -11.99 27.17
N TYR A 200 -29.48 -11.08 28.14
CA TYR A 200 -29.40 -9.64 27.88
C TYR A 200 -28.03 -9.23 27.32
N TYR A 201 -26.93 -9.72 27.90
CA TYR A 201 -25.59 -9.36 27.47
C TYR A 201 -25.23 -10.00 26.12
N ALA A 202 -25.67 -11.22 25.84
CA ALA A 202 -25.46 -11.89 24.56
C ALA A 202 -26.09 -11.09 23.40
N TRP A 203 -27.35 -10.67 23.55
CA TRP A 203 -28.03 -9.85 22.55
C TRP A 203 -27.48 -8.42 22.44
N LEU A 204 -27.05 -7.83 23.56
CA LEU A 204 -26.33 -6.55 23.55
C LEU A 204 -25.00 -6.66 22.77
N SER A 205 -24.24 -7.74 22.97
CA SER A 205 -23.03 -8.02 22.21
C SER A 205 -23.31 -8.14 20.72
N ALA A 206 -24.30 -8.94 20.35
CA ALA A 206 -24.70 -9.13 18.96
C ALA A 206 -24.99 -7.77 18.27
N LEU A 207 -25.80 -6.92 18.92
CA LEU A 207 -26.11 -5.58 18.42
C LEU A 207 -24.88 -4.67 18.33
N ARG A 208 -23.93 -4.76 19.27
CA ARG A 208 -22.67 -3.97 19.21
C ARG A 208 -21.73 -4.49 18.11
N MET A 209 -21.63 -5.82 17.95
CA MET A 209 -20.83 -6.49 16.93
C MET A 209 -21.35 -6.19 15.53
N LEU A 210 -22.66 -6.00 15.36
CA LEU A 210 -23.30 -5.66 14.09
C LEU A 210 -23.50 -4.14 13.89
N ASN A 211 -22.99 -3.31 14.80
CA ASN A 211 -23.17 -1.85 14.79
C ASN A 211 -24.65 -1.40 14.75
N GLY A 212 -25.55 -2.23 15.29
CA GLY A 212 -27.00 -2.02 15.25
C GLY A 212 -27.59 -1.47 16.54
N TYR A 213 -26.83 -1.44 17.64
CA TYR A 213 -27.35 -1.04 18.96
C TYR A 213 -28.10 0.29 18.97
N GLU A 214 -27.50 1.36 18.44
CA GLU A 214 -28.14 2.68 18.42
C GLU A 214 -29.35 2.74 17.46
N ALA A 215 -29.26 2.06 16.31
CA ALA A 215 -30.33 2.02 15.33
C ALA A 215 -31.56 1.26 15.87
N TYR A 216 -31.32 0.12 16.52
CA TYR A 216 -32.34 -0.68 17.18
C TYR A 216 -33.09 0.12 18.26
N LEU A 217 -32.37 0.85 19.12
CA LEU A 217 -32.99 1.67 20.17
C LEU A 217 -33.81 2.86 19.67
N LYS A 218 -33.59 3.31 18.43
CA LYS A 218 -34.41 4.37 17.82
C LYS A 218 -35.77 3.87 17.34
N VAL A 219 -35.86 2.60 16.97
CA VAL A 219 -37.07 1.98 16.40
C VAL A 219 -37.83 1.19 17.47
N ASN A 220 -37.12 0.56 18.40
CA ASN A 220 -37.67 -0.30 19.43
C ASN A 220 -37.53 0.30 20.83
N ARG A 221 -38.37 -0.17 21.76
CA ARG A 221 -38.22 0.17 23.19
C ARG A 221 -36.87 -0.36 23.71
N PRO A 222 -36.29 0.25 24.76
CA PRO A 222 -35.02 -0.18 25.35
C PRO A 222 -35.18 -1.48 26.17
N LYS A 223 -35.67 -2.53 25.51
CA LYS A 223 -35.76 -3.90 26.01
C LYS A 223 -35.02 -4.77 25.00
N MET A 224 -34.10 -5.60 25.49
CA MET A 224 -33.38 -6.57 24.66
C MET A 224 -34.22 -7.83 24.56
N ASP A 225 -35.25 -7.78 23.71
CA ASP A 225 -36.08 -8.93 23.42
C ASP A 225 -35.53 -9.66 22.18
N PRO A 226 -35.16 -10.96 22.28
CA PRO A 226 -34.54 -11.72 21.20
C PRO A 226 -35.32 -11.63 19.88
N ARG A 227 -36.66 -11.73 19.95
CA ARG A 227 -37.53 -11.76 18.78
C ARG A 227 -37.51 -10.45 18.01
N THR A 228 -37.62 -9.32 18.72
CA THR A 228 -37.53 -8.00 18.08
C THR A 228 -36.14 -7.71 17.52
N ILE A 229 -35.07 -8.22 18.16
CA ILE A 229 -33.70 -8.07 17.64
C ILE A 229 -33.49 -8.92 16.39
N LEU A 230 -33.96 -10.16 16.39
CA LEU A 230 -33.92 -11.05 15.21
C LEU A 230 -34.71 -10.44 14.04
N ALA A 231 -35.94 -9.97 14.29
CA ALA A 231 -36.72 -9.29 13.26
C ALA A 231 -35.99 -8.06 12.69
N PHE A 232 -35.35 -7.26 13.54
CA PHE A 232 -34.57 -6.09 13.12
C PHE A 232 -33.32 -6.45 12.31
N LEU A 233 -32.58 -7.49 12.69
CA LEU A 233 -31.33 -7.89 12.03
C LEU A 233 -31.56 -8.76 10.79
N ILE A 234 -32.73 -9.37 10.64
CA ILE A 234 -33.03 -10.26 9.51
C ILE A 234 -33.89 -9.55 8.47
N VAL A 235 -35.02 -8.95 8.87
CA VAL A 235 -36.07 -8.47 7.93
C VAL A 235 -36.02 -6.98 7.65
N ASP A 236 -35.48 -6.15 8.54
CA ASP A 236 -35.53 -4.70 8.37
C ASP A 236 -34.96 -4.25 7.01
N GLU A 237 -35.79 -3.62 6.16
CA GLU A 237 -35.39 -3.23 4.81
C GLU A 237 -34.53 -1.96 4.77
N THR A 238 -34.32 -1.29 5.90
CA THR A 238 -33.66 0.02 5.97
C THR A 238 -32.31 -0.03 6.65
N PHE A 239 -32.06 -1.04 7.48
CA PHE A 239 -30.85 -1.16 8.25
C PHE A 239 -29.70 -1.76 7.43
N PRO A 240 -28.56 -1.07 7.22
CA PRO A 240 -27.52 -1.51 6.30
C PRO A 240 -26.81 -2.84 6.61
N ARG A 241 -27.03 -3.40 7.80
CA ARG A 241 -26.44 -4.67 8.25
C ARG A 241 -27.49 -5.77 8.38
N SER A 242 -28.77 -5.47 8.12
CA SER A 242 -29.79 -6.51 8.10
C SER A 242 -29.59 -7.45 6.92
N ILE A 243 -29.98 -8.71 7.08
CA ILE A 243 -29.80 -9.71 6.03
C ILE A 243 -30.60 -9.30 4.79
N HIS A 244 -31.88 -8.96 4.95
CA HIS A 244 -32.77 -8.60 3.85
C HIS A 244 -32.28 -7.38 3.04
N TYR A 245 -31.83 -6.31 3.71
CA TYR A 245 -31.26 -5.13 3.02
C TYR A 245 -30.06 -5.50 2.15
N ASN A 246 -29.14 -6.29 2.69
CA ASN A 246 -27.92 -6.69 1.98
C ASN A 246 -28.27 -7.56 0.76
N MET A 247 -29.21 -8.49 0.90
CA MET A 247 -29.61 -9.38 -0.20
C MET A 247 -30.37 -8.65 -1.31
N ASN A 248 -31.29 -7.74 -0.96
CA ASN A 248 -31.91 -6.84 -1.93
C ASN A 248 -30.87 -6.00 -2.66
N SER A 249 -29.85 -5.51 -1.96
CA SER A 249 -28.77 -4.72 -2.55
C SER A 249 -27.91 -5.55 -3.52
N VAL A 250 -27.63 -6.82 -3.18
CA VAL A 250 -26.93 -7.76 -4.06
C VAL A 250 -27.72 -8.00 -5.35
N GLN A 251 -29.01 -8.32 -5.24
CA GLN A 251 -29.90 -8.53 -6.39
C GLN A 251 -29.90 -7.31 -7.32
N ASN A 252 -30.18 -6.12 -6.76
CA ASN A 252 -30.18 -4.87 -7.52
C ASN A 252 -28.84 -4.59 -8.22
N ALA A 253 -27.70 -4.90 -7.59
CA ALA A 253 -26.40 -4.70 -8.21
C ALA A 253 -26.09 -5.71 -9.33
N ILE A 254 -26.57 -6.95 -9.21
CA ILE A 254 -26.44 -7.97 -10.27
C ILE A 254 -27.28 -7.58 -11.48
N ASP A 255 -28.49 -7.07 -11.27
CA ASP A 255 -29.35 -6.57 -12.35
C ASP A 255 -28.65 -5.42 -13.13
N ASN A 256 -28.04 -4.48 -12.39
CA ASN A 256 -27.27 -3.38 -12.97
C ASN A 256 -25.98 -3.79 -13.69
N LEU A 257 -25.43 -4.97 -13.40
CA LEU A 257 -24.28 -5.53 -14.13
C LEU A 257 -24.64 -6.10 -15.51
N GLY A 258 -25.93 -6.11 -15.88
CA GLY A 258 -26.41 -6.56 -17.18
C GLY A 258 -26.79 -8.04 -17.19
N GLY A 259 -27.54 -8.48 -16.17
CA GLY A 259 -27.93 -9.86 -15.81
C GLY A 259 -28.57 -10.78 -16.88
N HIS A 260 -28.51 -10.47 -18.18
CA HIS A 260 -29.15 -11.27 -19.24
C HIS A 260 -28.20 -11.80 -20.33
N LYS A 261 -26.87 -11.65 -20.20
CA LYS A 261 -25.92 -11.99 -21.28
C LYS A 261 -24.92 -13.13 -21.01
N ALA A 262 -24.94 -13.76 -19.84
CA ALA A 262 -24.01 -14.85 -19.49
C ALA A 262 -24.74 -16.17 -19.19
N LYS A 263 -24.14 -17.29 -19.61
CA LYS A 263 -24.70 -18.67 -19.55
C LYS A 263 -25.03 -19.16 -18.12
N HIS A 264 -24.44 -18.55 -17.08
CA HIS A 264 -24.66 -18.87 -15.66
C HIS A 264 -25.52 -17.83 -14.92
N SER A 265 -25.96 -16.77 -15.62
CA SER A 265 -26.77 -15.71 -15.02
C SER A 265 -28.13 -16.23 -14.52
N GLU A 266 -28.74 -17.17 -15.24
CA GLU A 266 -30.04 -17.75 -14.87
C GLU A 266 -29.99 -18.52 -13.54
N LYS A 267 -28.91 -19.29 -13.29
CA LYS A 267 -28.71 -19.99 -12.01
C LYS A 267 -28.58 -18.99 -10.86
N LEU A 268 -27.81 -17.91 -11.06
CA LEU A 268 -27.61 -16.88 -10.05
C LEU A 268 -28.91 -16.16 -9.69
N HIS A 269 -29.72 -15.78 -10.70
CA HIS A 269 -31.03 -15.16 -10.46
C HIS A 269 -32.01 -16.12 -9.78
N TYR A 270 -31.99 -17.41 -10.16
CA TYR A 270 -32.80 -18.43 -9.49
C TYR A 270 -32.45 -18.57 -8.00
N LEU A 271 -31.16 -18.60 -7.66
CA LEU A 271 -30.71 -18.69 -6.26
C LEU A 271 -31.13 -17.47 -5.44
N LEU A 272 -31.01 -16.26 -6.01
CA LEU A 272 -31.44 -15.03 -5.34
C LEU A 272 -32.95 -14.95 -5.19
N GLN A 273 -33.71 -15.34 -6.23
CA GLN A 273 -35.17 -15.38 -6.16
C GLN A 273 -35.66 -16.38 -5.11
N ARG A 274 -35.06 -17.57 -5.03
CA ARG A 274 -35.36 -18.56 -4.00
C ARG A 274 -35.09 -18.01 -2.61
N LEU A 275 -33.96 -17.33 -2.43
CA LEU A 275 -33.61 -16.71 -1.16
C LEU A 275 -34.58 -15.58 -0.78
N HIS A 276 -35.07 -14.78 -1.74
CA HIS A 276 -36.11 -13.79 -1.48
C HIS A 276 -37.46 -14.43 -1.11
N GLN A 277 -37.84 -15.54 -1.75
CA GLN A 277 -39.03 -16.30 -1.36
C GLN A 277 -38.92 -16.83 0.07
N ASP A 278 -37.74 -17.30 0.48
CA ASP A 278 -37.50 -17.71 1.86
C ASP A 278 -37.70 -16.56 2.86
N PHE A 279 -37.54 -15.28 2.47
CA PHE A 279 -37.87 -14.11 3.31
C PHE A 279 -39.36 -13.75 3.28
N ASP A 280 -40.00 -13.81 2.11
CA ASP A 280 -41.40 -13.43 1.94
C ASP A 280 -42.37 -14.42 2.63
N GLU A 281 -41.98 -15.70 2.71
CA GLU A 281 -42.75 -16.75 3.39
C GLU A 281 -42.53 -16.76 4.92
N MET A 282 -41.54 -16.01 5.41
CA MET A 282 -41.09 -16.10 6.80
C MET A 282 -41.84 -15.13 7.72
N THR A 283 -42.63 -15.66 8.64
CA THR A 283 -43.14 -14.88 9.78
C THR A 283 -42.20 -15.07 10.98
N ILE A 284 -41.14 -14.26 11.06
CA ILE A 284 -40.10 -14.35 12.12
C ILE A 284 -40.67 -14.34 13.55
N GLN A 285 -41.86 -13.78 13.74
CA GLN A 285 -42.52 -13.70 15.04
C GLN A 285 -43.07 -15.05 15.54
N GLU A 286 -43.23 -16.03 14.65
CA GLU A 286 -43.82 -17.33 14.93
C GLU A 286 -42.78 -18.46 15.05
N LEU A 287 -41.54 -18.23 14.62
CA LEU A 287 -40.49 -19.24 14.63
C LEU A 287 -39.92 -19.45 16.03
N ASP A 288 -39.69 -20.70 16.40
CA ASP A 288 -38.94 -21.06 17.59
C ASP A 288 -37.41 -20.95 17.37
N SER A 289 -36.62 -21.12 18.43
CA SER A 289 -35.16 -20.97 18.32
C SER A 289 -34.51 -22.03 17.42
N GLU A 290 -35.05 -23.25 17.33
CA GLU A 290 -34.51 -24.31 16.48
C GLU A 290 -34.81 -24.02 15.00
N GLU A 291 -36.03 -23.62 14.69
CA GLU A 291 -36.44 -23.20 13.35
C GLU A 291 -35.65 -21.99 12.86
N MET A 292 -35.34 -21.05 13.77
CA MET A 292 -34.48 -19.90 13.47
C MET A 292 -33.04 -20.31 13.16
N MET A 293 -32.44 -21.22 13.93
CA MET A 293 -31.10 -21.73 13.65
C MET A 293 -31.05 -22.51 12.33
N GLU A 294 -32.07 -23.33 12.05
CA GLU A 294 -32.17 -24.05 10.78
C GLU A 294 -32.24 -23.08 9.59
N PHE A 295 -33.02 -22.01 9.71
CA PHE A 295 -33.08 -20.95 8.72
C PHE A 295 -31.72 -20.27 8.54
N LEU A 296 -31.04 -19.86 9.61
CA LEU A 296 -29.76 -19.15 9.53
C LEU A 296 -28.66 -20.04 8.91
N ASN A 297 -28.65 -21.34 9.22
CA ASN A 297 -27.73 -22.30 8.61
C ASN A 297 -28.02 -22.50 7.11
N ARG A 298 -29.31 -22.61 6.74
CA ARG A 298 -29.73 -22.71 5.35
C ARG A 298 -29.36 -21.45 4.55
N PHE A 299 -29.56 -20.28 5.14
CA PHE A 299 -29.19 -18.99 4.58
C PHE A 299 -27.67 -18.88 4.35
N GLN A 300 -26.86 -19.30 5.32
CA GLN A 300 -25.39 -19.34 5.16
C GLN A 300 -24.97 -20.25 4.00
N ASN A 301 -25.57 -21.45 3.88
CA ASN A 301 -25.30 -22.36 2.77
C ASN A 301 -25.70 -21.77 1.41
N GLN A 302 -26.85 -21.09 1.33
CA GLN A 302 -27.27 -20.37 0.12
C GLN A 302 -26.33 -19.22 -0.23
N CYS A 303 -25.85 -18.44 0.76
CA CYS A 303 -24.86 -17.38 0.54
C CYS A 303 -23.55 -17.94 -0.03
N ASN A 304 -23.10 -19.09 0.47
CA ASN A 304 -21.92 -19.77 -0.07
C ASN A 304 -22.15 -20.23 -1.52
N GLU A 305 -23.32 -20.81 -1.82
CA GLU A 305 -23.66 -21.22 -3.20
C GLU A 305 -23.77 -20.02 -4.16
N ILE A 306 -24.35 -18.90 -3.70
CA ILE A 306 -24.41 -17.64 -4.45
C ILE A 306 -23.01 -17.10 -4.69
N GLY A 307 -22.15 -17.07 -3.67
CA GLY A 307 -20.76 -16.63 -3.79
C GLY A 307 -19.94 -17.47 -4.77
N GLN A 308 -20.11 -18.80 -4.74
CA GLN A 308 -19.45 -19.70 -5.68
C GLN A 308 -20.00 -19.53 -7.10
N THR A 309 -21.32 -19.51 -7.27
CA THR A 309 -21.96 -19.34 -8.58
C THR A 309 -21.63 -17.97 -9.18
N PHE A 310 -21.54 -16.92 -8.36
CA PHE A 310 -21.08 -15.59 -8.78
C PHE A 310 -19.63 -15.64 -9.26
N SER A 311 -18.77 -16.34 -8.52
CA SER A 311 -17.36 -16.54 -8.89
C SER A 311 -17.21 -17.28 -10.22
N GLU A 312 -17.97 -18.36 -10.42
CA GLU A 312 -17.98 -19.11 -11.68
C GLU A 312 -18.54 -18.27 -12.85
N THR A 313 -19.60 -17.49 -12.61
CA THR A 313 -20.26 -16.67 -13.64
C THR A 313 -19.35 -15.56 -14.18
N TYR A 314 -18.53 -14.98 -13.31
CA TYR A 314 -17.63 -13.88 -13.66
C TYR A 314 -16.15 -14.29 -13.74
N TYR A 315 -15.86 -15.59 -13.76
CA TYR A 315 -14.50 -16.17 -13.81
C TYR A 315 -13.56 -15.58 -12.74
N LEU A 316 -14.04 -15.54 -11.49
CA LEU A 316 -13.27 -15.18 -10.31
C LEU A 316 -12.50 -16.43 -9.84
N ILE A 317 -11.22 -16.28 -9.50
CA ILE A 317 -10.37 -17.37 -9.00
C ILE A 317 -10.31 -17.20 -7.48
N GLU A 318 -10.68 -18.22 -6.72
CA GLU A 318 -10.58 -18.16 -5.26
C GLU A 318 -9.11 -17.98 -4.85
N PRO A 319 -8.77 -17.01 -3.98
CA PRO A 319 -7.40 -16.81 -3.55
C PRO A 319 -6.92 -18.05 -2.80
N VAL A 320 -5.91 -18.72 -3.36
CA VAL A 320 -5.29 -19.94 -2.82
C VAL A 320 -4.95 -19.73 -1.34
N SER A 321 -5.61 -20.47 -0.45
CA SER A 321 -5.18 -20.68 0.93
C SER A 321 -3.86 -21.44 0.88
N THR A 322 -2.76 -20.78 1.21
CA THR A 322 -1.43 -21.41 1.29
C THR A 322 -1.35 -22.30 2.53
N SER A 323 -1.95 -23.48 2.47
CA SER A 323 -1.60 -24.64 3.29
C SER A 323 -0.74 -25.57 2.45
N SER A 324 0.56 -25.30 2.43
CA SER A 324 1.58 -26.23 1.91
C SER A 324 2.83 -26.11 2.76
N THR A 325 2.96 -27.07 3.66
CA THR A 325 4.05 -27.30 4.60
C THR A 325 5.39 -27.35 3.88
N LEU A 326 6.30 -26.43 4.19
CA LEU A 326 7.74 -26.58 3.96
C LEU A 326 8.43 -26.52 5.32
N HIS A 327 8.74 -27.70 5.86
CA HIS A 327 9.59 -27.86 7.03
C HIS A 327 10.97 -27.27 6.76
N ILE A 328 11.32 -26.21 7.48
CA ILE A 328 12.71 -25.78 7.65
C ILE A 328 13.05 -26.00 9.13
N GLN A 329 13.89 -27.02 9.39
CA GLN A 329 14.48 -27.29 10.69
C GLN A 329 15.41 -26.12 11.07
N VAL A 330 15.07 -25.39 12.12
CA VAL A 330 15.99 -24.48 12.79
C VAL A 330 16.73 -25.27 13.85
N GLN A 331 18.01 -25.58 13.60
CA GLN A 331 18.93 -26.03 14.64
C GLN A 331 19.27 -24.83 15.52
N THR A 332 18.87 -24.91 16.79
CA THR A 332 19.35 -24.06 17.86
C THR A 332 20.81 -24.41 18.17
N GLN A 333 21.73 -23.47 17.96
CA GLN A 333 23.06 -23.54 18.54
C GLN A 333 23.29 -22.32 19.43
N SER A 334 23.68 -22.65 20.66
CA SER A 334 23.92 -21.83 21.82
C SER A 334 24.99 -20.76 21.59
N ASP A 335 24.66 -19.52 21.90
CA ASP A 335 25.63 -18.46 22.19
C ASP A 335 26.38 -18.80 23.48
N ASN A 336 27.71 -18.90 23.39
CA ASN A 336 28.60 -18.53 24.49
C ASN A 336 30.02 -18.27 23.99
N ASP A 337 30.57 -17.19 24.54
CA ASP A 337 31.97 -16.75 24.58
C ASP A 337 32.60 -16.18 23.30
N TRP A 338 33.59 -15.32 23.56
CA TRP A 338 34.45 -14.52 22.67
C TRP A 338 34.00 -13.07 22.43
N MET A 339 34.59 -12.15 23.22
CA MET A 339 35.34 -10.98 22.72
C MET A 339 35.95 -10.20 23.90
N SER A 340 37.23 -10.47 24.17
CA SER A 340 38.14 -9.58 24.90
C SER A 340 39.11 -8.92 23.91
N GLY A 341 39.23 -7.58 23.98
CA GLY A 341 40.22 -6.76 23.26
C GLY A 341 39.79 -6.39 21.84
N SER A 342 39.89 -5.16 21.34
CA SER A 342 40.82 -4.07 21.69
C SER A 342 40.23 -2.74 21.21
N GLN A 343 40.35 -1.70 22.04
CA GLN A 343 40.05 -0.32 21.67
C GLN A 343 41.00 0.13 20.55
N VAL A 344 40.45 0.58 19.42
CA VAL A 344 41.12 1.52 18.52
C VAL A 344 40.29 2.79 18.49
N SER A 345 40.84 3.82 19.09
CA SER A 345 40.35 5.20 19.04
C SER A 345 40.52 5.76 17.63
N ASN A 346 39.43 6.18 17.00
CA ASN A 346 39.49 7.23 15.98
C ASN A 346 38.36 8.23 16.23
N ASN A 347 38.77 9.35 16.82
CA ASN A 347 37.93 10.48 17.19
C ASN A 347 38.06 11.53 16.08
N GLU A 348 37.52 11.26 14.90
CA GLU A 348 37.19 12.31 13.92
C GLU A 348 35.73 12.70 14.17
N LYS A 349 35.49 13.90 14.69
CA LYS A 349 34.14 14.45 14.79
C LYS A 349 33.52 14.44 13.39
N ALA A 350 32.49 13.63 13.17
CA ALA A 350 31.71 13.64 11.94
C ALA A 350 31.11 15.04 11.75
N SER A 351 31.72 15.86 10.90
CA SER A 351 31.20 17.18 10.54
C SER A 351 30.06 16.98 9.55
N SER A 352 28.81 17.22 9.96
CA SER A 352 27.69 17.31 9.04
C SER A 352 27.70 18.67 8.33
N LEU A 353 27.60 18.64 7.00
CA LEU A 353 27.51 19.84 6.17
C LEU A 353 26.04 20.24 6.02
N LYS A 354 25.72 21.53 6.14
CA LYS A 354 24.37 22.06 5.97
C LYS A 354 24.31 22.93 4.71
N TYR A 355 23.33 22.69 3.86
CA TYR A 355 23.11 23.46 2.64
C TYR A 355 21.76 24.17 2.67
N LYS A 356 21.72 25.43 2.24
CA LYS A 356 20.51 26.14 1.82
C LYS A 356 20.36 25.99 0.32
N ILE A 357 19.18 25.59 -0.11
CA ILE A 357 18.85 25.46 -1.53
C ILE A 357 17.64 26.34 -1.82
N GLU A 358 17.74 27.14 -2.88
CA GLU A 358 16.66 27.95 -3.41
C GLU A 358 16.46 27.59 -4.88
N HIS A 359 15.29 27.10 -5.24
CA HIS A 359 14.93 26.73 -6.62
C HIS A 359 13.67 27.50 -7.01
N THR A 360 13.74 28.27 -8.10
CA THR A 360 12.60 28.99 -8.67
C THR A 360 12.39 28.57 -10.11
N ASN A 361 11.18 28.10 -10.45
CA ASN A 361 10.71 27.90 -11.82
C ASN A 361 9.72 29.01 -12.14
N ILE A 362 9.93 29.73 -13.25
CA ILE A 362 9.04 30.78 -13.73
C ILE A 362 8.54 30.38 -15.11
N PHE A 363 7.24 30.17 -15.23
CA PHE A 363 6.56 29.90 -16.49
C PHE A 363 5.86 31.17 -16.96
N ASP A 364 6.18 31.59 -18.19
CA ASP A 364 5.49 32.67 -18.88
C ASP A 364 4.64 32.09 -20.01
N TYR A 365 3.33 32.29 -19.94
CA TYR A 365 2.38 31.80 -20.92
C TYR A 365 2.04 32.86 -21.97
N GLU A 366 2.06 32.46 -23.24
CA GLU A 366 1.75 33.34 -24.37
C GLU A 366 0.31 33.86 -24.32
N THR A 367 -0.65 33.03 -23.88
CA THR A 367 -2.04 33.42 -23.68
C THR A 367 -2.43 33.31 -22.21
N MET A 368 -3.57 33.90 -21.85
CA MET A 368 -4.16 33.61 -20.54
C MET A 368 -4.43 32.11 -20.42
N VAL A 369 -3.99 31.55 -19.29
CA VAL A 369 -4.32 30.18 -18.88
C VAL A 369 -5.60 30.25 -18.07
N ASP A 370 -6.61 29.47 -18.44
CA ASP A 370 -7.89 29.44 -17.72
C ASP A 370 -7.74 28.74 -16.36
N GLN A 371 -7.06 27.60 -16.36
CA GLN A 371 -6.76 26.78 -15.18
C GLN A 371 -5.53 25.90 -15.44
N SER A 372 -4.78 25.57 -14.39
CA SER A 372 -3.64 24.65 -14.47
C SER A 372 -3.58 23.69 -13.28
N MET A 373 -3.21 22.43 -13.56
CA MET A 373 -2.92 21.40 -12.56
C MET A 373 -1.47 21.01 -12.69
N ASN A 374 -0.71 21.13 -11.61
CA ASN A 374 0.73 20.91 -11.61
C ASN A 374 1.15 19.99 -10.46
N SER A 375 2.25 19.30 -10.66
CA SER A 375 2.94 18.46 -9.67
C SER A 375 4.43 18.81 -9.69
N ILE A 376 5.01 18.99 -8.51
CA ILE A 376 6.42 19.33 -8.34
C ILE A 376 7.15 18.30 -7.49
N ARG A 377 8.39 18.02 -7.86
CA ARG A 377 9.31 17.09 -7.19
C ARG A 377 10.56 17.84 -6.79
N LEU A 378 10.37 18.85 -5.94
CA LEU A 378 11.43 19.80 -5.57
C LEU A 378 11.88 19.67 -4.10
N LYS A 379 11.17 18.86 -3.30
CA LYS A 379 11.46 18.63 -1.89
C LYS A 379 12.58 17.59 -1.73
N PRO A 380 13.74 17.94 -1.15
CA PRO A 380 14.82 16.98 -0.95
C PRO A 380 14.41 15.80 -0.08
N ARG A 381 14.97 14.62 -0.38
CA ARG A 381 14.66 13.39 0.38
C ARG A 381 15.35 13.38 1.74
N THR A 382 14.84 12.53 2.63
CA THR A 382 15.52 12.15 3.87
C THR A 382 15.86 10.67 3.81
N ASP A 383 17.11 10.32 4.08
CA ASP A 383 17.66 8.98 4.12
C ASP A 383 18.75 8.86 5.20
N GLU A 384 19.53 7.78 5.18
CA GLU A 384 20.57 7.50 6.17
C GLU A 384 21.70 8.54 6.19
N CYS A 385 21.93 9.23 5.06
CA CYS A 385 23.09 10.12 4.85
C CYS A 385 22.66 11.57 4.60
N GLN A 386 21.38 11.81 4.32
CA GLN A 386 20.82 13.12 4.06
C GLN A 386 19.57 13.34 4.92
N ARG A 387 19.50 14.47 5.62
CA ARG A 387 18.36 14.85 6.45
C ARG A 387 17.83 16.21 6.03
N LEU A 388 16.55 16.27 5.65
CA LEU A 388 15.84 17.53 5.43
C LEU A 388 15.53 18.17 6.79
N LEU A 389 16.00 19.41 6.99
CA LEU A 389 15.79 20.17 8.23
C LEU A 389 14.60 21.12 8.12
N SER A 390 14.45 21.79 6.98
CA SER A 390 13.31 22.66 6.70
C SER A 390 13.00 22.68 5.21
N TYR A 391 11.74 22.85 4.87
CA TYR A 391 11.27 22.99 3.50
C TYR A 391 10.09 23.94 3.44
N ARG A 392 10.07 24.81 2.43
CA ARG A 392 8.96 25.71 2.12
C ARG A 392 8.80 25.81 0.61
N ALA A 393 7.57 25.65 0.14
CA ALA A 393 7.16 25.95 -1.22
C ALA A 393 6.28 27.22 -1.22
N GLU A 394 6.56 28.12 -2.14
CA GLU A 394 5.79 29.33 -2.42
C GLU A 394 5.38 29.29 -3.89
N ILE A 395 4.07 29.38 -4.14
CA ILE A 395 3.50 29.30 -5.48
C ILE A 395 2.74 30.59 -5.74
N ASN A 396 2.96 31.17 -6.91
CA ASN A 396 2.24 32.35 -7.38
C ASN A 396 1.69 32.09 -8.80
N PRO A 397 0.37 32.19 -9.04
CA PRO A 397 -0.72 32.53 -8.11
C PRO A 397 -0.82 31.59 -6.90
N VAL A 398 -1.31 32.13 -5.78
CA VAL A 398 -1.38 31.38 -4.51
C VAL A 398 -2.25 30.14 -4.69
N ALA A 399 -1.65 28.98 -4.46
CA ALA A 399 -2.33 27.69 -4.51
C ALA A 399 -1.95 26.84 -3.29
N LEU A 400 -2.91 26.03 -2.82
CA LEU A 400 -2.64 25.02 -1.80
C LEU A 400 -1.97 23.82 -2.44
N THR A 401 -0.88 23.34 -1.84
CA THR A 401 -0.22 22.09 -2.22
C THR A 401 -0.79 20.91 -1.45
N LYS A 402 -0.94 19.77 -2.13
CA LYS A 402 -1.18 18.46 -1.53
C LYS A 402 0.05 17.60 -1.76
N GLU A 403 0.67 17.16 -0.68
CA GLU A 403 1.85 16.30 -0.69
C GLU A 403 1.44 14.82 -0.74
N HIS A 404 2.16 14.01 -1.52
CA HIS A 404 2.12 12.55 -1.48
C HIS A 404 3.50 11.96 -1.81
N VAL A 405 3.67 10.66 -1.61
CA VAL A 405 4.90 9.93 -1.98
C VAL A 405 4.62 9.03 -3.18
N ASP A 406 5.43 9.15 -4.24
CA ASP A 406 5.29 8.32 -5.44
C ASP A 406 5.85 6.89 -5.24
N ILE A 407 5.68 6.04 -6.26
CA ILE A 407 6.13 4.63 -6.23
C ILE A 407 7.66 4.47 -6.08
N TRP A 408 8.43 5.53 -6.33
CA TRP A 408 9.89 5.55 -6.20
C TRP A 408 10.34 6.13 -4.84
N GLY A 409 9.37 6.52 -4.00
CA GLY A 409 9.62 7.14 -2.70
C GLY A 409 9.93 8.64 -2.79
N ASN A 410 9.65 9.31 -3.91
CA ASN A 410 9.85 10.75 -4.02
C ASN A 410 8.67 11.49 -3.43
N THR A 411 8.94 12.62 -2.78
CA THR A 411 7.87 13.52 -2.37
C THR A 411 7.40 14.36 -3.55
N VAL A 412 6.10 14.27 -3.84
CA VAL A 412 5.42 15.00 -4.92
C VAL A 412 4.40 15.95 -4.30
N GLU A 413 4.48 17.23 -4.62
CA GLU A 413 3.47 18.22 -4.24
C GLU A 413 2.62 18.59 -5.45
N SER A 414 1.32 18.34 -5.38
CA SER A 414 0.38 18.70 -6.44
C SER A 414 -0.41 19.95 -6.04
N PHE A 415 -0.65 20.85 -6.98
CA PHE A 415 -1.44 22.06 -6.76
C PHE A 415 -2.26 22.43 -8.00
N PHE A 416 -3.41 23.04 -7.74
CA PHE A 416 -4.34 23.49 -8.76
C PHE A 416 -4.52 25.01 -8.67
N ILE A 417 -4.45 25.68 -9.81
CA ILE A 417 -4.71 27.12 -9.94
C ILE A 417 -5.97 27.29 -10.78
N ALA A 418 -7.04 27.77 -10.11
CA ALA A 418 -8.34 28.04 -10.72
C ALA A 418 -8.41 29.44 -11.35
N ASP A 419 -7.58 30.37 -10.88
CA ASP A 419 -7.57 31.75 -11.36
C ASP A 419 -6.86 31.86 -12.70
N HIS A 420 -7.33 32.80 -13.53
CA HIS A 420 -6.69 33.02 -14.82
C HIS A 420 -5.33 33.71 -14.62
N HIS A 421 -4.28 33.20 -15.25
CA HIS A 421 -2.92 33.71 -15.09
C HIS A 421 -2.12 33.64 -16.38
N ARG A 422 -1.11 34.51 -16.51
CA ARG A 422 -0.06 34.43 -17.56
C ARG A 422 1.30 34.06 -17.02
N HIS A 423 1.45 34.06 -15.70
CA HIS A 423 2.71 33.80 -15.02
C HIS A 423 2.45 32.75 -13.94
N LEU A 424 3.28 31.72 -13.88
CA LEU A 424 3.33 30.77 -12.78
C LEU A 424 4.75 30.73 -12.22
N GLU A 425 4.91 31.12 -10.97
CA GLU A 425 6.16 31.00 -10.23
C GLU A 425 6.03 29.90 -9.17
N VAL A 426 6.96 28.94 -9.20
CA VAL A 426 7.13 27.92 -8.16
C VAL A 426 8.51 28.11 -7.55
N LYS A 427 8.53 28.60 -6.31
CA LYS A 427 9.75 28.82 -5.54
C LYS A 427 9.82 27.87 -4.35
N THR A 428 10.91 27.14 -4.22
CA THR A 428 11.16 26.29 -3.06
C THR A 428 12.43 26.74 -2.34
N THR A 429 12.40 26.65 -1.01
CA THR A 429 13.55 26.88 -0.15
C THR A 429 13.69 25.70 0.79
N SER A 430 14.88 25.09 0.81
CA SER A 430 15.15 23.94 1.68
C SER A 430 16.47 24.10 2.42
N ILE A 431 16.55 23.51 3.61
CA ILE A 431 17.78 23.35 4.37
C ILE A 431 17.98 21.86 4.58
N VAL A 432 19.11 21.34 4.11
CA VAL A 432 19.47 19.92 4.21
C VAL A 432 20.78 19.77 4.98
N SER A 433 20.89 18.71 5.78
CA SER A 433 22.12 18.30 6.43
C SER A 433 22.59 17.00 5.79
N ILE A 434 23.82 16.96 5.30
CA ILE A 434 24.43 15.77 4.73
C ILE A 434 25.54 15.26 5.66
N GLN A 435 25.48 13.97 5.95
CA GLN A 435 26.52 13.21 6.61
C GLN A 435 27.35 12.49 5.53
N ARG A 436 28.66 12.43 5.75
CA ARG A 436 29.55 11.65 4.89
C ARG A 436 29.23 10.16 5.02
N SER A 437 29.12 9.48 3.88
CA SER A 437 28.85 8.04 3.77
C SER A 437 29.97 7.36 2.96
N PRO A 438 30.08 6.01 2.96
CA PRO A 438 31.33 5.31 2.72
C PRO A 438 31.77 5.34 1.25
N TRP A 439 33.05 5.04 1.06
CA TRP A 439 33.81 5.19 -0.18
C TRP A 439 33.62 3.96 -1.08
N VAL A 440 32.98 4.11 -2.24
CA VAL A 440 32.71 2.98 -3.18
C VAL A 440 33.97 2.21 -3.55
N HIS A 441 35.10 2.90 -3.67
CA HIS A 441 36.40 2.29 -4.03
C HIS A 441 36.97 1.34 -2.96
N ARG A 442 36.41 1.33 -1.75
CA ARG A 442 36.82 0.42 -0.67
C ARG A 442 35.94 -0.83 -0.57
N ILE A 443 34.92 -0.95 -1.41
CA ILE A 443 34.02 -2.10 -1.41
C ILE A 443 34.71 -3.24 -2.15
N ASP A 444 35.02 -4.31 -1.41
CA ASP A 444 35.45 -5.58 -2.01
C ASP A 444 34.23 -6.45 -2.32
N TYR A 445 34.19 -7.02 -3.53
CA TYR A 445 33.06 -7.82 -3.98
C TYR A 445 33.21 -9.27 -3.50
N SER A 446 32.66 -9.53 -2.32
CA SER A 446 32.83 -10.80 -1.63
C SER A 446 32.02 -11.95 -2.28
N PRO A 447 32.35 -13.22 -1.99
CA PRO A 447 31.55 -14.37 -2.42
C PRO A 447 30.09 -14.31 -1.97
N GLU A 448 29.81 -13.72 -0.80
CA GLU A 448 28.45 -13.52 -0.29
C GLU A 448 27.69 -12.49 -1.13
N MET A 449 28.34 -11.37 -1.48
CA MET A 449 27.77 -10.38 -2.40
C MET A 449 27.46 -11.00 -3.76
N TYR A 450 28.36 -11.87 -4.25
CA TYR A 450 28.13 -12.64 -5.47
C TYR A 450 26.89 -13.53 -5.37
N ALA A 451 26.72 -14.26 -4.26
CA ALA A 451 25.54 -15.11 -4.05
C ALA A 451 24.24 -14.29 -3.99
N ILE A 452 24.25 -13.13 -3.32
CA ILE A 452 23.08 -12.24 -3.25
C ILE A 452 22.74 -11.70 -4.64
N PHE A 453 23.72 -11.17 -5.38
CA PHE A 453 23.53 -10.57 -6.70
C PHE A 453 22.88 -11.55 -7.69
N HIS A 454 23.30 -12.82 -7.67
CA HIS A 454 22.79 -13.87 -8.55
C HIS A 454 21.51 -14.55 -8.05
N SER A 455 20.97 -14.13 -6.89
CA SER A 455 19.75 -14.70 -6.35
C SER A 455 18.49 -14.20 -7.08
N ASN A 456 17.49 -15.08 -7.22
CA ASN A 456 16.18 -14.71 -7.76
C ASN A 456 15.46 -13.66 -6.91
N LEU A 457 15.70 -13.67 -5.60
CA LEU A 457 15.12 -12.69 -4.68
C LEU A 457 15.66 -11.28 -4.99
N PHE A 458 16.97 -11.13 -5.15
CA PHE A 458 17.58 -9.85 -5.48
C PHE A 458 17.09 -9.33 -6.85
N ARG A 459 17.08 -10.19 -7.86
CA ARG A 459 16.58 -9.85 -9.21
C ARG A 459 15.10 -9.43 -9.20
N SER A 460 14.24 -10.16 -8.49
CA SER A 460 12.80 -9.85 -8.42
C SER A 460 12.52 -8.57 -7.64
N HIS A 461 13.26 -8.34 -6.55
CA HIS A 461 13.12 -7.12 -5.74
C HIS A 461 13.47 -5.86 -6.52
N TYR A 462 14.50 -5.91 -7.37
CA TYR A 462 14.97 -4.74 -8.13
C TYR A 462 14.55 -4.75 -9.61
N LEU A 463 13.55 -5.55 -9.99
CA LEU A 463 13.12 -5.73 -11.39
C LEU A 463 12.80 -4.41 -12.11
N ALA A 464 12.20 -3.45 -11.41
CA ALA A 464 11.87 -2.13 -11.96
C ALA A 464 13.13 -1.34 -12.38
N TYR A 465 14.24 -1.50 -11.67
CA TYR A 465 15.52 -0.83 -11.91
C TYR A 465 16.47 -1.63 -12.81
N LEU A 466 16.07 -2.86 -13.18
CA LEU A 466 16.73 -3.70 -14.18
C LEU A 466 16.13 -3.51 -15.58
N SER A 467 14.90 -2.99 -15.65
CA SER A 467 14.17 -2.84 -16.92
C SER A 467 14.59 -1.56 -17.65
N ASN A 468 14.91 -1.67 -18.94
CA ASN A 468 15.16 -0.51 -19.78
C ASN A 468 13.88 0.27 -20.07
N THR A 469 14.03 1.58 -20.23
CA THR A 469 12.97 2.49 -20.66
C THR A 469 13.30 3.06 -22.05
N ALA A 470 12.38 3.83 -22.63
CA ALA A 470 12.65 4.53 -23.88
C ALA A 470 13.85 5.48 -23.78
N TYR A 471 14.13 6.05 -22.61
CA TYR A 471 15.27 6.94 -22.39
C TYR A 471 16.58 6.19 -22.19
N THR A 472 16.55 4.98 -21.62
CA THR A 472 17.78 4.23 -21.30
C THR A 472 18.08 3.11 -22.30
N TYR A 473 17.32 2.99 -23.38
CA TYR A 473 17.57 1.96 -24.38
C TYR A 473 18.85 2.24 -25.18
N LEU A 474 19.68 1.20 -25.34
CA LEU A 474 20.86 1.15 -26.20
C LEU A 474 20.79 -0.10 -27.07
N THR A 475 21.37 -0.03 -28.27
CA THR A 475 21.44 -1.20 -29.16
C THR A 475 22.51 -2.20 -28.70
N PRO A 476 22.38 -3.49 -29.02
CA PRO A 476 23.42 -4.49 -28.72
C PRO A 476 24.82 -4.11 -29.23
N GLU A 477 24.91 -3.47 -30.40
CA GLU A 477 26.19 -3.00 -30.98
C GLU A 477 26.81 -1.88 -30.14
N GLN A 478 26.02 -0.95 -29.62
CA GLN A 478 26.50 0.11 -28.73
C GLN A 478 26.99 -0.48 -27.40
N ILE A 479 26.31 -1.49 -26.86
CA ILE A 479 26.75 -2.19 -25.65
C ILE A 479 28.08 -2.92 -25.89
N GLU A 480 28.22 -3.63 -27.01
CA GLU A 480 29.45 -4.33 -27.38
C GLU A 480 30.66 -3.37 -27.53
N LYS A 481 30.43 -2.15 -28.05
CA LYS A 481 31.48 -1.11 -28.10
C LYS A 481 32.00 -0.73 -26.72
N VAL A 482 31.12 -0.65 -25.72
CA VAL A 482 31.53 -0.38 -24.34
C VAL A 482 32.32 -1.55 -23.78
N ASP A 483 31.81 -2.78 -23.92
CA ASP A 483 32.47 -3.98 -23.39
C ASP A 483 33.85 -4.25 -24.02
N ASN A 484 34.04 -3.88 -25.29
CA ASN A 484 35.35 -3.98 -25.95
C ASN A 484 36.40 -3.05 -25.33
N GLU A 485 36.00 -1.96 -24.69
CA GLU A 485 36.92 -1.00 -24.07
C GLU A 485 37.10 -1.24 -22.56
N ILE A 486 36.01 -1.49 -21.81
CA ILE A 486 36.08 -1.67 -20.34
C ILE A 486 36.11 -3.12 -19.89
N GLY A 487 35.89 -4.08 -20.81
CA GLY A 487 35.79 -5.51 -20.54
C GLY A 487 34.37 -5.95 -20.16
N GLU A 488 34.18 -7.26 -20.05
CA GLU A 488 32.89 -7.85 -19.64
C GLU A 488 32.58 -7.66 -18.15
N MET A 489 31.29 -7.66 -17.81
CA MET A 489 30.85 -7.54 -16.43
C MET A 489 31.12 -8.81 -15.63
N VAL A 490 32.15 -8.78 -14.78
CA VAL A 490 32.50 -9.84 -13.80
C VAL A 490 32.18 -9.41 -12.37
N ASN A 491 32.45 -8.14 -12.06
CA ASN A 491 32.19 -7.53 -10.75
C ASN A 491 31.30 -6.29 -10.97
N PRO A 492 30.06 -6.27 -10.47
CA PRO A 492 29.13 -5.19 -10.74
C PRO A 492 29.58 -3.83 -10.17
N VAL A 493 30.29 -3.83 -9.05
CA VAL A 493 30.81 -2.60 -8.42
C VAL A 493 31.93 -2.02 -9.28
N LYS A 494 32.94 -2.85 -9.60
CA LYS A 494 34.07 -2.43 -10.42
C LYS A 494 33.63 -1.99 -11.82
N TYR A 495 32.75 -2.77 -12.46
CA TYR A 495 32.21 -2.44 -13.78
C TYR A 495 31.48 -1.10 -13.77
N SER A 496 30.72 -0.79 -12.72
CA SER A 496 30.02 0.51 -12.60
C SER A 496 30.99 1.70 -12.50
N ILE A 497 32.11 1.53 -11.78
CA ILE A 497 33.17 2.55 -11.66
C ILE A 497 33.92 2.71 -12.99
N ASP A 498 34.30 1.61 -13.62
CA ASP A 498 35.02 1.62 -14.90
C ASP A 498 34.16 2.26 -16.01
N LEU A 499 32.85 1.98 -16.01
CA LEU A 499 31.87 2.60 -16.90
C LEU A 499 31.74 4.12 -16.67
N MET A 500 31.71 4.56 -15.41
CA MET A 500 31.69 5.99 -15.07
C MET A 500 32.90 6.71 -15.68
N GLY A 501 34.09 6.13 -15.53
CA GLY A 501 35.32 6.65 -16.13
C GLY A 501 35.32 6.63 -17.66
N TYR A 502 34.79 5.56 -18.26
CA TYR A 502 34.63 5.47 -19.72
C TYR A 502 33.75 6.61 -20.26
N LEU A 503 32.59 6.84 -19.64
CA LEU A 503 31.65 7.88 -20.10
C LEU A 503 32.26 9.27 -19.97
N PHE A 504 32.93 9.55 -18.85
CA PHE A 504 33.63 10.83 -18.64
C PHE A 504 34.69 11.11 -19.71
N ASN A 505 35.45 10.10 -20.12
CA ASN A 505 36.52 10.27 -21.11
C ASN A 505 35.99 10.37 -22.56
N HIS A 506 34.81 9.81 -22.84
CA HIS A 506 34.27 9.71 -24.20
C HIS A 506 33.14 10.69 -24.51
N PHE A 507 32.46 11.25 -23.51
CA PHE A 507 31.38 12.20 -23.69
C PHE A 507 31.84 13.60 -23.38
N THR A 508 31.46 14.56 -24.23
CA THR A 508 31.70 15.99 -23.97
C THR A 508 30.42 16.65 -23.46
N TYR A 509 30.50 17.35 -22.33
CA TYR A 509 29.37 18.12 -21.81
C TYR A 509 29.07 19.31 -22.72
N ASP A 510 27.86 19.39 -23.25
CA ASP A 510 27.41 20.44 -24.18
C ASP A 510 25.91 20.73 -24.03
N GLY A 511 25.58 21.83 -23.35
CA GLY A 511 24.21 22.28 -23.07
C GLY A 511 23.39 22.74 -24.28
N SER A 512 24.01 22.84 -25.47
CA SER A 512 23.33 23.23 -26.70
C SER A 512 23.00 22.06 -27.63
N SER A 513 23.56 20.88 -27.34
CA SER A 513 23.56 19.74 -28.26
C SER A 513 22.32 18.85 -28.18
N THR A 514 21.62 18.86 -27.05
CA THR A 514 20.52 17.93 -26.76
C THR A 514 19.31 18.65 -26.18
N THR A 515 18.18 17.95 -26.10
CA THR A 515 16.95 18.45 -25.45
C THR A 515 16.51 17.47 -24.38
N VAL A 516 15.59 17.87 -23.50
CA VAL A 516 15.05 16.99 -22.44
C VAL A 516 14.42 15.69 -22.97
N THR A 517 14.08 15.63 -24.26
CA THR A 517 13.50 14.43 -24.91
C THR A 517 14.52 13.49 -25.55
N THR A 518 15.80 13.89 -25.65
CA THR A 518 16.89 13.11 -26.25
C THR A 518 17.03 11.74 -25.57
N LYS A 519 17.27 10.69 -26.36
CA LYS A 519 17.36 9.30 -25.87
C LYS A 519 18.82 8.84 -25.75
N ALA A 520 19.08 7.86 -24.88
CA ALA A 520 20.43 7.29 -24.71
C ALA A 520 21.03 6.77 -26.03
N ILE A 521 20.24 6.09 -26.86
CA ILE A 521 20.66 5.63 -28.19
C ILE A 521 21.22 6.75 -29.08
N GLU A 522 20.60 7.93 -29.04
CA GLU A 522 21.04 9.10 -29.82
C GLU A 522 22.27 9.76 -29.18
N SER A 523 22.25 9.97 -27.85
CA SER A 523 23.38 10.61 -27.15
C SER A 523 24.65 9.78 -27.25
N PHE A 524 24.53 8.44 -27.26
CA PHE A 524 25.68 7.54 -27.40
C PHE A 524 26.43 7.76 -28.71
N ASP A 525 25.72 7.92 -29.81
CA ASP A 525 26.33 8.16 -31.13
C ASP A 525 26.88 9.59 -31.24
N LEU A 526 26.19 10.56 -30.65
CA LEU A 526 26.63 11.96 -30.62
C LEU A 526 27.89 12.16 -29.76
N LYS A 527 28.07 11.36 -28.72
CA LYS A 527 29.11 11.51 -27.68
C LYS A 527 29.14 12.91 -27.06
N LYS A 528 27.97 13.56 -27.03
CA LYS A 528 27.73 14.89 -26.48
C LYS A 528 26.38 14.91 -25.80
N GLY A 529 26.25 15.75 -24.78
CA GLY A 529 24.99 15.96 -24.07
C GLY A 529 25.18 16.63 -22.72
N VAL A 530 24.11 16.69 -21.95
CA VAL A 530 24.11 17.19 -20.56
C VAL A 530 24.14 16.04 -19.57
N CYS A 531 24.19 16.35 -18.27
CA CYS A 531 24.23 15.33 -17.20
C CYS A 531 23.04 14.36 -17.24
N GLN A 532 21.88 14.79 -17.74
CA GLN A 532 20.73 13.92 -18.02
C GLN A 532 21.09 12.82 -19.02
N ASP A 533 21.66 13.18 -20.17
CA ASP A 533 21.91 12.24 -21.27
C ASP A 533 22.99 11.22 -20.89
N ILE A 534 24.08 11.70 -20.29
CA ILE A 534 25.18 10.84 -19.83
C ILE A 534 24.68 9.84 -18.77
N SER A 535 23.80 10.28 -17.87
CA SER A 535 23.17 9.40 -16.88
C SER A 535 22.24 8.35 -17.53
N HIS A 536 21.47 8.72 -18.56
CA HIS A 536 20.62 7.77 -19.30
C HIS A 536 21.44 6.71 -20.03
N VAL A 537 22.57 7.10 -20.64
CA VAL A 537 23.51 6.16 -21.26
C VAL A 537 24.06 5.19 -20.22
N MET A 538 24.55 5.70 -19.08
CA MET A 538 25.08 4.86 -18.00
C MET A 538 24.04 3.84 -17.50
N LEU A 539 22.79 4.27 -17.29
CA LEU A 539 21.70 3.38 -16.88
C LEU A 539 21.44 2.28 -17.90
N GLY A 540 21.45 2.60 -19.20
CA GLY A 540 21.23 1.63 -20.27
C GLY A 540 22.26 0.51 -20.30
N VAL A 541 23.54 0.86 -20.13
CA VAL A 541 24.63 -0.11 -20.07
C VAL A 541 24.50 -0.99 -18.83
N LEU A 542 24.35 -0.39 -17.64
CA LEU A 542 24.25 -1.12 -16.37
C LEU A 542 23.09 -2.12 -16.34
N ARG A 543 21.90 -1.70 -16.81
CA ARG A 543 20.70 -2.54 -16.85
C ARG A 543 20.84 -3.73 -17.79
N THR A 544 21.53 -3.55 -18.92
CA THR A 544 21.82 -4.63 -19.86
C THR A 544 22.74 -5.69 -19.24
N LYS A 545 23.60 -5.28 -18.30
CA LYS A 545 24.43 -6.17 -17.49
C LYS A 545 23.73 -6.71 -16.24
N ASN A 546 22.41 -6.54 -16.11
CA ASN A 546 21.62 -6.92 -14.93
C ASN A 546 22.09 -6.26 -13.62
N ILE A 547 22.75 -5.10 -13.68
CA ILE A 547 23.08 -4.31 -12.49
C ILE A 547 21.89 -3.38 -12.22
N PRO A 548 21.19 -3.51 -11.07
CA PRO A 548 20.08 -2.61 -10.79
C PRO A 548 20.59 -1.19 -10.57
N ALA A 549 20.08 -0.28 -11.39
CA ALA A 549 20.51 1.11 -11.39
C ALA A 549 19.31 2.06 -11.54
N ARG A 550 19.34 3.18 -10.82
CA ARG A 550 18.27 4.18 -10.82
C ARG A 550 18.81 5.57 -11.12
N TYR A 551 17.98 6.35 -11.80
CA TYR A 551 18.26 7.75 -12.12
C TYR A 551 18.02 8.60 -10.88
N VAL A 552 18.90 9.55 -10.60
CA VAL A 552 18.77 10.50 -9.50
C VAL A 552 18.76 11.93 -10.05
N SER A 553 17.77 12.71 -9.65
CA SER A 553 17.70 14.15 -9.86
C SER A 553 17.92 14.85 -8.52
N GLY A 554 18.74 15.90 -8.55
CA GLY A 554 19.08 16.61 -7.33
C GLY A 554 19.82 17.90 -7.59
N TYR A 555 20.60 18.32 -6.59
CA TYR A 555 21.43 19.51 -6.67
C TYR A 555 22.90 19.18 -6.45
N LEU A 556 23.77 19.94 -7.10
CA LEU A 556 25.21 19.82 -6.94
C LEU A 556 25.75 21.11 -6.32
N TYR A 557 26.42 21.00 -5.17
CA TYR A 557 27.17 22.11 -4.61
C TYR A 557 28.54 22.21 -5.30
N VAL A 558 28.68 23.23 -6.14
CA VAL A 558 29.93 23.60 -6.79
C VAL A 558 30.44 24.84 -6.04
N GLY A 559 31.29 24.65 -5.02
CA GLY A 559 31.84 25.77 -4.25
C GLY A 559 32.60 26.78 -5.13
N GLU A 560 32.94 27.96 -4.59
CA GLU A 560 33.52 29.10 -5.34
C GLU A 560 34.80 28.79 -6.15
N ASN A 561 35.46 27.65 -5.91
CA ASN A 561 36.69 27.20 -6.59
C ASN A 561 36.62 25.75 -7.13
N SER A 562 35.43 25.19 -7.34
CA SER A 562 35.28 23.78 -7.74
C SER A 562 35.40 23.58 -9.26
N ALA A 563 36.09 22.52 -9.67
CA ALA A 563 36.27 22.12 -11.08
C ALA A 563 35.13 21.23 -11.63
N LEU A 564 34.02 21.11 -10.91
CA LEU A 564 32.87 20.31 -11.30
C LEU A 564 32.05 21.04 -12.39
N VAL A 565 31.62 20.29 -13.40
CA VAL A 565 30.86 20.79 -14.55
C VAL A 565 29.35 20.61 -14.31
N GLY A 566 28.58 21.70 -14.51
CA GLY A 566 27.12 21.74 -14.47
C GLY A 566 26.60 23.17 -14.61
N ASP A 567 25.68 23.42 -15.54
CA ASP A 567 25.28 24.78 -15.98
C ASP A 567 24.10 25.41 -15.21
N ALA A 568 23.59 24.73 -14.19
CA ALA A 568 22.62 25.25 -13.23
C ALA A 568 22.73 24.35 -12.01
N ALA A 569 22.52 24.85 -10.79
CA ALA A 569 22.75 24.05 -9.58
C ALA A 569 21.87 22.77 -9.46
N SER A 570 20.95 22.50 -10.41
CA SER A 570 20.30 21.21 -10.64
C SER A 570 21.21 20.23 -11.40
N HIS A 571 21.30 18.99 -10.92
CA HIS A 571 22.16 17.96 -11.49
C HIS A 571 21.48 16.59 -11.55
N ALA A 572 22.05 15.68 -12.35
CA ALA A 572 21.59 14.31 -12.49
C ALA A 572 22.76 13.33 -12.47
N TRP A 573 22.55 12.19 -11.81
CA TRP A 573 23.53 11.11 -11.70
C TRP A 573 22.84 9.75 -11.55
N VAL A 574 23.62 8.69 -11.36
CA VAL A 574 23.13 7.30 -11.27
C VAL A 574 23.41 6.73 -9.89
N GLU A 575 22.46 5.99 -9.33
CA GLU A 575 22.70 5.13 -8.18
C GLU A 575 22.66 3.66 -8.57
N VAL A 576 23.65 2.89 -8.13
CA VAL A 576 23.76 1.44 -8.35
C VAL A 576 23.49 0.69 -7.05
N MET A 577 22.73 -0.40 -7.13
CA MET A 577 22.45 -1.24 -5.96
C MET A 577 23.59 -2.23 -5.74
N VAL A 578 24.34 -2.02 -4.65
CA VAL A 578 25.42 -2.89 -4.22
C VAL A 578 24.89 -3.93 -3.20
N PRO A 579 24.97 -5.24 -3.50
CA PRO A 579 24.48 -6.29 -2.62
C PRO A 579 25.06 -6.18 -1.20
N GLY A 580 24.19 -6.18 -0.19
CA GLY A 580 24.61 -6.10 1.22
C GLY A 580 25.02 -4.71 1.72
N ILE A 581 25.07 -3.69 0.84
CA ILE A 581 25.44 -2.31 1.22
C ILE A 581 24.27 -1.35 0.97
N GLY A 582 23.67 -1.38 -0.22
CA GLY A 582 22.59 -0.46 -0.60
C GLY A 582 22.89 0.35 -1.87
N TRP A 583 22.19 1.47 -2.03
CA TRP A 583 22.36 2.35 -3.18
C TRP A 583 23.61 3.21 -3.04
N VAL A 584 24.47 3.17 -4.05
CA VAL A 584 25.71 3.95 -4.13
C VAL A 584 25.65 4.87 -5.35
N GLY A 585 25.89 6.17 -5.15
CA GLY A 585 25.79 7.17 -6.21
C GLY A 585 27.08 7.38 -6.98
N LEU A 586 26.98 7.43 -8.31
CA LEU A 586 28.06 7.62 -9.26
C LEU A 586 27.68 8.74 -10.23
N ASP A 587 28.55 9.74 -10.38
CA ASP A 587 28.38 10.87 -11.28
C ASP A 587 29.28 10.74 -12.51
N PRO A 588 28.77 10.26 -13.65
CA PRO A 588 29.55 10.08 -14.88
C PRO A 588 29.92 11.40 -15.56
N THR A 589 29.28 12.52 -15.19
CA THR A 589 29.61 13.84 -15.76
C THR A 589 30.91 14.38 -15.18
N ASN A 590 31.17 14.08 -13.91
CA ASN A 590 32.32 14.60 -13.16
C ASN A 590 33.33 13.50 -12.79
N ASN A 591 33.02 12.23 -13.07
CA ASN A 591 33.81 11.06 -12.68
C ASN A 591 34.11 11.01 -11.18
N VAL A 592 33.07 11.22 -10.37
CA VAL A 592 33.16 11.21 -8.91
C VAL A 592 32.03 10.39 -8.29
N GLU A 593 32.27 9.89 -7.09
CA GLU A 593 31.21 9.34 -6.24
C GLU A 593 30.29 10.47 -5.76
N ALA A 594 28.98 10.23 -5.78
CA ALA A 594 27.98 11.21 -5.37
C ALA A 594 27.84 11.24 -3.84
N LEU A 595 28.75 11.98 -3.19
CA LEU A 595 28.89 12.07 -1.73
C LEU A 595 28.31 13.39 -1.19
N GLU A 596 29.07 14.13 -0.38
CA GLU A 596 28.56 15.26 0.41
C GLU A 596 28.15 16.51 -0.38
N ASN A 597 28.51 16.59 -1.66
CA ASN A 597 28.16 17.70 -2.53
C ASN A 597 26.90 17.43 -3.36
N HIS A 598 26.38 16.21 -3.33
CA HIS A 598 25.23 15.76 -4.13
C HIS A 598 24.00 15.63 -3.25
N ILE A 599 23.07 16.56 -3.43
CA ILE A 599 21.84 16.62 -2.63
C ILE A 599 20.70 15.94 -3.40
N ARG A 600 20.20 14.83 -2.87
CA ARG A 600 19.16 13.99 -3.51
C ARG A 600 17.77 14.62 -3.40
N VAL A 601 17.06 14.74 -4.52
CA VAL A 601 15.67 15.23 -4.55
C VAL A 601 14.70 14.15 -5.01
N GLY A 602 14.99 13.49 -6.12
CA GLY A 602 14.12 12.44 -6.67
C GLY A 602 14.93 11.30 -7.26
N VAL A 603 14.40 10.09 -7.20
CA VAL A 603 14.93 8.89 -7.86
C VAL A 603 13.86 8.22 -8.70
N GLY A 604 14.26 7.55 -9.78
CA GLY A 604 13.31 6.87 -10.67
C GLY A 604 14.03 5.98 -11.67
N ARG A 605 13.32 5.47 -12.68
CA ARG A 605 13.98 4.67 -13.72
C ARG A 605 14.70 5.56 -14.74
N ASP A 606 14.18 6.75 -15.00
CA ASP A 606 14.76 7.76 -15.88
C ASP A 606 14.21 9.15 -15.52
N TYR A 607 14.42 10.14 -16.39
CA TYR A 607 14.00 11.52 -16.17
C TYR A 607 12.47 11.70 -16.05
N ASN A 608 11.66 10.90 -16.76
CA ASN A 608 10.20 11.03 -16.72
C ASN A 608 9.63 10.80 -15.33
N ASP A 609 10.26 9.90 -14.56
CA ASP A 609 9.83 9.54 -13.21
C ASP A 609 10.16 10.65 -12.19
N VAL A 610 11.08 11.57 -12.50
CA VAL A 610 11.63 12.56 -11.55
C VAL A 610 11.62 14.02 -12.04
N SER A 611 10.93 14.33 -13.14
CA SER A 611 10.88 15.70 -13.67
C SER A 611 10.49 16.72 -12.57
N PRO A 612 11.25 17.82 -12.40
CA PRO A 612 11.07 18.77 -11.30
C PRO A 612 9.68 19.40 -11.24
N VAL A 613 9.11 19.74 -12.39
CA VAL A 613 7.74 20.24 -12.55
C VAL A 613 7.08 19.48 -13.69
N GLN A 614 5.84 19.05 -13.50
CA GLN A 614 4.98 18.46 -14.52
C GLN A 614 3.57 19.03 -14.36
N GLY A 615 2.87 19.32 -15.45
CA GLY A 615 1.53 19.85 -15.34
C GLY A 615 0.78 19.87 -16.66
N VAL A 616 -0.53 20.11 -16.55
CA VAL A 616 -1.42 20.33 -17.68
C VAL A 616 -2.14 21.66 -17.49
N TYR A 617 -2.25 22.42 -18.57
CA TYR A 617 -2.90 23.72 -18.58
C TYR A 617 -3.69 23.90 -19.89
N ARG A 618 -4.64 24.84 -19.89
CA ARG A 618 -5.37 25.25 -21.09
C ARG A 618 -4.94 26.66 -21.48
N GLY A 619 -4.15 26.77 -22.55
CA GLY A 619 -3.58 28.03 -23.06
C GLY A 619 -2.66 27.79 -24.25
N GLY A 620 -2.01 28.85 -24.73
CA GLY A 620 -1.01 28.82 -25.81
C GLY A 620 0.35 28.26 -25.37
N SER A 621 1.41 28.60 -26.10
CA SER A 621 2.76 28.16 -25.77
C SER A 621 3.27 28.78 -24.46
N HIS A 622 4.37 28.26 -23.91
CA HIS A 622 5.03 28.82 -22.73
C HIS A 622 6.55 28.82 -22.86
N SER A 623 7.20 29.68 -22.09
CA SER A 623 8.64 29.63 -21.80
C SER A 623 8.89 29.33 -20.33
N LEU A 624 10.04 28.74 -20.03
CA LEU A 624 10.47 28.38 -18.67
C LEU A 624 11.83 29.03 -18.38
N ASP A 625 11.91 29.78 -17.29
CA ASP A 625 13.15 30.28 -16.68
C ASP A 625 13.37 29.56 -15.34
N VAL A 626 14.56 28.96 -15.17
CA VAL A 626 14.91 28.15 -13.99
C VAL A 626 16.09 28.79 -13.28
N LYS A 627 15.93 29.08 -11.99
CA LYS A 627 16.96 29.66 -11.14
C LYS A 627 17.21 28.76 -9.95
N VAL A 628 18.44 28.31 -9.78
CA VAL A 628 18.83 27.44 -8.67
C VAL A 628 20.07 27.99 -7.98
N SER A 629 20.04 28.05 -6.65
CA SER A 629 21.16 28.44 -5.80
C SER A 629 21.34 27.41 -4.69
N VAL A 630 22.58 26.97 -4.48
CA VAL A 630 22.98 26.07 -3.39
C VAL A 630 24.12 26.73 -2.64
N SER A 631 23.95 26.96 -1.35
CA SER A 631 24.94 27.62 -0.50
C SER A 631 25.19 26.82 0.78
N LEU A 632 26.44 26.78 1.23
CA LEU A 632 26.80 26.18 2.50
C LEU A 632 26.42 27.14 3.64
N ILE A 633 25.78 26.63 4.69
CA ILE A 633 25.45 27.39 5.90
C ILE A 633 26.36 26.91 7.04
N GLU A 634 27.08 27.83 7.68
CA GLU A 634 27.86 27.51 8.89
C GLU A 634 26.93 27.13 10.06
N GLN A 635 27.43 26.25 10.95
CA GLN A 635 26.62 25.62 12.00
C GLN A 635 26.14 26.55 13.10
#